data_AF-A0A4Y8SNH9-F1
#
_entry.id   AF-A0A4Y8SNH9-F1
#
_cell.length_a   1.000
_cell.length_b   1.000
_cell.length_c   1.000
_cell.angle_alpha   90.00
_cell.angle_beta   90.00
_cell.angle_gamma   90.00
#
_symmetry.space_group_name_H-M   'P 1'
#
loop_
_entity.id
_entity.type
_entity.pdbx_description
1 polymer ?
#
loop_
_entity_poly.entity_id
_entity_poly.type
_entity_poly.pdbx_seq_one_letter_code
_entity_poly.pdbx_strand_id
1 'polypeptide(L)'
;MDRHQKDIDWLGDDAPLAPVVRAALGILLEAGDWRWWDDPSLLDGCLERALSGHLPAKWGGDSTVWHAERWLDPALAVMLAEAFVQHPRFASLKIRVVRSVWAWKESDSLAGEMLSAITAELAALVGVGQVFPEWQRNARPRYPEVTGSQQQKCVVSAPSQVYSADGWRAGFALHARWEPDATLADIVITDSVAALYKLTAARLVVIYDMPVDRAFSQVNVLRSRLCAQCAVHVSAQEGGVKPWLEGLIEAWAEGKTFAQALAITSDLTGITAQVLASTQTFMISRHVFPGGADRPRGKHVREDDTELISIEKSARLIAGRAGESALQAPVPPPVERVLDVWASQNARRASHWPLKGAVNIAVQICVKSPLRDRQLPFPDDKVAWEGDSKVLQVHMFEYARAPQTLELTLPRKGNSPVLQFTREPTEGPVDLRFMVTDGAQILQTARLNAAPGETIQFSIENIISPLLDRKKRFDVGLLVNQSLGDQPSVTIISGTGEATLHPLFGHETGEARDRLLQALQQAVANPSADLRPLLIKLADLGALFHRHIKAAAPDWPGCGGRLQLVTQSDAFFPIEYLYDGVTVESPDAPLCSERAHCLTAGEAKPGCEWRGSGEVLCPMGFLGVSGVIERHTWQAGLEPRQWTRHPRQRIDDLSRIAFTASDQADRFRDADVHPHEVVRIATIESALGVKRISDWGSWKDHIQHASPSLLLMVVHLSESKVHTGAGDQLMLSGMGVKHVGRAPVVVAIGCSSGLGEILGGSLPAILKRNGVSVVIAAMTQLLGRHANRVARDLADHLRNAAQAPGSSYVGDIVSRLRRQLLADDLALGLAVVAFGDADIVLGRQSV
;
A
#
# COMPACT_ATOMS: atom_id res chain seq x y z
N MET A 1 -16.52 -21.40 -9.12
CA MET A 1 -17.93 -21.05 -8.86
C MET A 1 -18.44 -20.32 -10.08
N ASP A 2 -19.58 -20.74 -10.61
CA ASP A 2 -20.24 -20.03 -11.72
C ASP A 2 -20.61 -18.61 -11.28
N ARG A 3 -20.59 -17.66 -12.22
CA ARG A 3 -20.80 -16.25 -11.91
C ARG A 3 -22.21 -15.93 -11.47
N HIS A 4 -23.19 -16.60 -12.08
CA HIS A 4 -24.57 -16.52 -11.66
C HIS A 4 -24.73 -16.94 -10.18
N GLN A 5 -23.99 -17.97 -9.73
CA GLN A 5 -24.01 -18.37 -8.33
C GLN A 5 -23.41 -17.30 -7.41
N LYS A 6 -22.33 -16.64 -7.82
CA LYS A 6 -21.76 -15.52 -7.05
C LYS A 6 -22.75 -14.35 -6.92
N ASP A 7 -23.46 -14.04 -7.99
CA ASP A 7 -24.45 -12.95 -8.00
C ASP A 7 -25.64 -13.30 -7.09
N ILE A 8 -26.08 -14.57 -7.06
CA ILE A 8 -27.05 -15.09 -6.08
C ILE A 8 -26.53 -15.00 -4.65
N ASP A 9 -25.30 -15.44 -4.40
CA ASP A 9 -24.71 -15.41 -3.06
C ASP A 9 -24.54 -13.98 -2.54
N TRP A 10 -24.37 -13.01 -3.45
CA TRP A 10 -24.18 -11.60 -3.13
C TRP A 10 -25.48 -10.84 -2.91
N LEU A 11 -26.43 -10.95 -3.85
CA LEU A 11 -27.64 -10.12 -3.87
C LEU A 11 -28.93 -10.90 -3.56
N GLY A 12 -28.86 -12.22 -3.40
CA GLY A 12 -30.04 -13.06 -3.16
C GLY A 12 -31.06 -12.95 -4.30
N ASP A 13 -32.28 -12.55 -3.97
CA ASP A 13 -33.37 -12.36 -4.93
C ASP A 13 -33.07 -11.24 -5.95
N ASP A 14 -32.18 -10.30 -5.59
CA ASP A 14 -31.76 -9.18 -6.43
C ASP A 14 -30.57 -9.51 -7.35
N ALA A 15 -30.16 -10.78 -7.44
CA ALA A 15 -29.08 -11.23 -8.35
C ALA A 15 -29.18 -10.71 -9.80
N PRO A 16 -30.37 -10.56 -10.41
CA PRO A 16 -30.49 -9.96 -11.75
C PRO A 16 -30.00 -8.51 -11.85
N LEU A 17 -29.86 -7.79 -10.73
CA LEU A 17 -29.32 -6.43 -10.70
C LEU A 17 -27.79 -6.41 -10.79
N ALA A 18 -27.08 -7.50 -10.53
CA ALA A 18 -25.61 -7.51 -10.49
C ALA A 18 -24.94 -6.91 -11.75
N PRO A 19 -25.40 -7.18 -13.00
CA PRO A 19 -24.90 -6.49 -14.18
C PRO A 19 -25.11 -4.99 -14.19
N VAL A 20 -26.27 -4.54 -13.71
CA VAL A 20 -26.61 -3.11 -13.57
C VAL A 20 -25.64 -2.44 -12.60
N VAL A 21 -25.38 -3.09 -11.46
CA VAL A 21 -24.43 -2.61 -10.44
C VAL A 21 -23.05 -2.44 -11.05
N ARG A 22 -22.52 -3.47 -11.73
CA ARG A 22 -21.17 -3.41 -12.34
C ARG A 22 -21.09 -2.36 -13.46
N ALA A 23 -22.16 -2.15 -14.21
CA ALA A 23 -22.23 -1.07 -15.21
C ALA A 23 -22.14 0.31 -14.55
N ALA A 24 -22.99 0.58 -13.55
CA ALA A 24 -23.01 1.85 -12.82
C ALA A 24 -21.68 2.10 -12.09
N LEU A 25 -21.16 1.08 -11.42
CA LEU A 25 -19.92 1.12 -10.66
C LEU A 25 -18.72 1.43 -11.56
N GLY A 26 -18.56 0.73 -12.69
CA GLY A 26 -17.46 1.00 -13.61
C GLY A 26 -17.52 2.39 -14.27
N ILE A 27 -18.70 3.01 -14.38
CA ILE A 27 -18.85 4.41 -14.81
C ILE A 27 -18.40 5.37 -13.70
N LEU A 28 -18.84 5.15 -12.47
CA LEU A 28 -18.48 5.99 -11.33
C LEU A 28 -16.98 5.89 -10.99
N LEU A 29 -16.40 4.68 -11.06
CA LEU A 29 -14.98 4.47 -10.82
C LEU A 29 -14.11 5.17 -11.88
N GLU A 30 -14.52 5.09 -13.16
CA GLU A 30 -13.83 5.76 -14.26
C GLU A 30 -13.98 7.29 -14.19
N ALA A 31 -15.10 7.79 -13.68
CA ALA A 31 -15.29 9.21 -13.40
C ALA A 31 -14.46 9.70 -12.20
N GLY A 32 -14.03 8.79 -11.33
CA GLY A 32 -13.29 9.10 -10.10
C GLY A 32 -14.13 9.84 -9.04
N ASP A 33 -15.46 9.81 -9.16
CA ASP A 33 -16.38 10.43 -8.20
C ASP A 33 -16.81 9.36 -7.18
N TRP A 34 -16.34 9.49 -5.94
CA TRP A 34 -16.58 8.52 -4.86
C TRP A 34 -17.51 9.04 -3.76
N ARG A 35 -18.08 10.24 -3.92
CA ARG A 35 -18.91 10.87 -2.87
C ARG A 35 -20.14 10.03 -2.50
N TRP A 36 -20.67 9.30 -3.47
CA TRP A 36 -21.79 8.37 -3.29
C TRP A 36 -21.47 7.18 -2.37
N TRP A 37 -20.18 6.84 -2.18
CA TRP A 37 -19.77 5.74 -1.32
C TRP A 37 -20.04 6.05 0.15
N ASP A 38 -19.68 7.27 0.57
CA ASP A 38 -19.83 7.74 1.95
C ASP A 38 -21.26 8.24 2.24
N ASP A 39 -21.93 8.76 1.21
CA ASP A 39 -23.30 9.27 1.28
C ASP A 39 -24.10 8.79 0.06
N PRO A 40 -24.81 7.65 0.18
CA PRO A 40 -25.61 7.09 -0.91
C PRO A 40 -26.67 8.05 -1.47
N SER A 41 -27.09 9.06 -0.69
CA SER A 41 -28.03 10.08 -1.19
C SER A 41 -27.45 10.94 -2.33
N LEU A 42 -26.12 10.92 -2.50
CA LEU A 42 -25.42 11.62 -3.58
C LEU A 42 -25.30 10.79 -4.88
N LEU A 43 -25.79 9.55 -4.90
CA LEU A 43 -25.69 8.64 -6.05
C LEU A 43 -26.19 9.30 -7.35
N ASP A 44 -27.40 9.87 -7.33
CA ASP A 44 -28.00 10.51 -8.50
C ASP A 44 -27.12 11.65 -9.03
N GLY A 45 -26.63 12.51 -8.14
CA GLY A 45 -25.76 13.62 -8.52
C GLY A 45 -24.40 13.16 -9.05
N CYS A 46 -23.86 12.04 -8.55
CA CYS A 46 -22.62 11.45 -9.05
C CYS A 46 -22.81 10.83 -10.44
N LEU A 47 -23.90 10.07 -10.62
CA LEU A 47 -24.27 9.48 -11.89
C LEU A 47 -24.55 10.56 -12.94
N GLU A 48 -25.32 11.59 -12.62
CA GLU A 48 -25.60 12.72 -13.52
C GLU A 48 -24.30 13.36 -14.02
N ARG A 49 -23.30 13.57 -13.15
CA ARG A 49 -21.98 14.09 -13.54
C ARG A 49 -21.21 13.11 -14.42
N ALA A 50 -21.14 11.84 -14.03
CA ALA A 50 -20.42 10.81 -14.77
C ALA A 50 -21.04 10.53 -16.15
N LEU A 51 -22.35 10.71 -16.25
CA LEU A 51 -23.18 10.56 -17.44
C LEU A 51 -23.47 11.91 -18.11
N SER A 52 -22.77 13.00 -17.78
CA SER A 52 -23.09 14.31 -18.36
C SER A 52 -22.58 14.47 -19.80
N GLY A 53 -23.44 15.02 -20.68
CA GLY A 53 -23.10 15.42 -22.06
C GLY A 53 -23.39 14.39 -23.15
N HIS A 54 -23.37 14.80 -24.43
CA HIS A 54 -23.74 13.95 -25.58
C HIS A 54 -22.73 12.83 -25.93
N LEU A 55 -21.69 12.63 -25.12
CA LEU A 55 -20.66 11.64 -25.37
C LEU A 55 -21.04 10.27 -24.75
N PRO A 56 -20.46 9.17 -25.25
CA PRO A 56 -20.56 7.87 -24.58
C PRO A 56 -20.00 7.95 -23.17
N ALA A 57 -20.70 7.31 -22.21
CA ALA A 57 -20.21 7.16 -20.85
C ALA A 57 -18.94 6.31 -20.87
N LYS A 58 -17.93 6.75 -20.13
CA LYS A 58 -16.69 5.98 -19.99
C LYS A 58 -16.92 4.93 -18.91
N TRP A 59 -16.57 3.69 -19.21
CA TRP A 59 -16.62 2.58 -18.25
C TRP A 59 -15.24 1.97 -18.11
N GLY A 60 -14.83 1.76 -16.87
CA GLY A 60 -13.52 1.23 -16.54
C GLY A 60 -13.15 1.55 -15.09
N GLY A 61 -12.03 2.25 -14.90
CA GLY A 61 -11.37 2.30 -13.61
C GLY A 61 -10.63 0.99 -13.32
N ASP A 62 -11.22 0.11 -12.51
CA ASP A 62 -10.53 -1.00 -11.84
C ASP A 62 -11.11 -2.39 -12.10
N SER A 63 -10.26 -3.41 -12.13
CA SER A 63 -10.69 -4.80 -12.31
C SER A 63 -11.58 -5.34 -11.20
N THR A 64 -11.55 -4.76 -9.99
CA THR A 64 -12.44 -5.14 -8.89
C THR A 64 -13.89 -4.80 -9.12
N VAL A 65 -14.22 -3.92 -10.08
CA VAL A 65 -15.61 -3.74 -10.56
C VAL A 65 -16.17 -5.09 -11.04
N TRP A 66 -15.31 -5.90 -11.66
CA TRP A 66 -15.69 -7.23 -12.13
C TRP A 66 -16.01 -8.21 -11.01
N HIS A 67 -15.40 -7.98 -9.84
CA HIS A 67 -15.58 -8.78 -8.63
C HIS A 67 -16.28 -7.99 -7.51
N ALA A 68 -17.27 -7.17 -7.88
CA ALA A 68 -18.02 -6.32 -6.95
C ALA A 68 -18.61 -7.12 -5.77
N GLU A 69 -18.93 -8.41 -5.99
CA GLU A 69 -19.45 -9.31 -4.94
C GLU A 69 -18.53 -9.48 -3.73
N ARG A 70 -17.24 -9.18 -3.90
CA ARG A 70 -16.24 -9.39 -2.83
C ARG A 70 -16.17 -8.24 -1.84
N TRP A 71 -16.72 -7.07 -2.17
CA TRP A 71 -16.42 -5.84 -1.42
C TRP A 71 -17.54 -4.81 -1.37
N LEU A 72 -18.48 -4.83 -2.31
CA LEU A 72 -19.60 -3.90 -2.30
C LEU A 72 -20.75 -4.47 -1.46
N ASP A 73 -21.18 -3.70 -0.46
CA ASP A 73 -22.32 -4.06 0.39
C ASP A 73 -23.58 -4.32 -0.45
N PRO A 74 -24.34 -5.40 -0.21
CA PRO A 74 -25.52 -5.74 -1.01
C PRO A 74 -26.59 -4.64 -1.05
N ALA A 75 -26.84 -3.96 0.07
CA ALA A 75 -27.85 -2.90 0.11
C ALA A 75 -27.41 -1.68 -0.71
N LEU A 76 -26.13 -1.31 -0.61
CA LEU A 76 -25.55 -0.25 -1.44
C LEU A 76 -25.54 -0.63 -2.93
N ALA A 77 -25.29 -1.91 -3.25
CA ALA A 77 -25.37 -2.42 -4.61
C ALA A 77 -26.76 -2.23 -5.21
N VAL A 78 -27.82 -2.61 -4.49
CA VAL A 78 -29.21 -2.43 -4.92
C VAL A 78 -29.52 -0.94 -5.15
N MET A 79 -29.18 -0.06 -4.19
CA MET A 79 -29.37 1.39 -4.35
C MET A 79 -28.66 1.95 -5.59
N LEU A 80 -27.43 1.50 -5.85
CA LEU A 80 -26.66 1.91 -7.02
C LEU A 80 -27.32 1.43 -8.33
N ALA A 81 -27.83 0.19 -8.37
CA ALA A 81 -28.54 -0.33 -9.53
C ALA A 81 -29.84 0.44 -9.81
N GLU A 82 -30.62 0.72 -8.77
CA GLU A 82 -31.87 1.48 -8.88
C GLU A 82 -31.63 2.90 -9.40
N ALA A 83 -30.68 3.63 -8.79
CA ALA A 83 -30.31 4.97 -9.23
C ALA A 83 -29.84 4.98 -10.71
N PHE A 84 -29.10 3.96 -11.12
CA PHE A 84 -28.62 3.86 -12.49
C PHE A 84 -29.73 3.57 -13.51
N VAL A 85 -30.67 2.68 -13.18
CA VAL A 85 -31.81 2.35 -14.06
C VAL A 85 -32.81 3.50 -14.16
N GLN A 86 -33.02 4.23 -13.06
CA GLN A 86 -33.91 5.40 -13.02
C GLN A 86 -33.32 6.63 -13.73
N HIS A 87 -32.02 6.63 -14.01
CA HIS A 87 -31.37 7.75 -14.67
C HIS A 87 -31.95 7.98 -16.09
N PRO A 88 -32.35 9.22 -16.46
CA PRO A 88 -33.05 9.49 -17.73
C PRO A 88 -32.34 9.02 -19.00
N ARG A 89 -31.00 8.95 -18.96
CA ARG A 89 -30.17 8.51 -20.08
C ARG A 89 -30.03 6.99 -20.22
N PHE A 90 -30.48 6.20 -19.26
CA PHE A 90 -30.23 4.75 -19.24
C PHE A 90 -30.67 4.07 -20.55
N ALA A 91 -31.87 4.39 -21.06
CA ALA A 91 -32.41 3.82 -22.29
C ALA A 91 -31.64 4.18 -23.59
N SER A 92 -30.84 5.25 -23.57
CA SER A 92 -30.05 5.71 -24.73
C SER A 92 -28.54 5.66 -24.47
N LEU A 93 -28.13 4.95 -23.41
CA LEU A 93 -26.78 4.98 -22.91
C LEU A 93 -25.82 4.25 -23.85
N LYS A 94 -24.80 4.98 -24.30
CA LYS A 94 -23.64 4.41 -25.00
C LYS A 94 -22.50 4.25 -24.00
N ILE A 95 -21.92 3.07 -23.93
CA ILE A 95 -20.81 2.76 -23.03
C ILE A 95 -19.52 2.54 -23.83
N ARG A 96 -18.50 3.32 -23.49
CA ARG A 96 -17.15 3.19 -24.03
C ARG A 96 -16.25 2.58 -22.97
N VAL A 97 -15.84 1.32 -23.18
CA VAL A 97 -14.89 0.63 -22.30
C VAL A 97 -13.50 1.21 -22.56
N VAL A 98 -12.92 1.89 -21.56
CA VAL A 98 -11.69 2.67 -21.75
C VAL A 98 -10.45 1.79 -21.89
N ARG A 99 -9.38 2.37 -22.46
CA ARG A 99 -8.13 1.63 -22.72
C ARG A 99 -7.50 0.98 -21.48
N SER A 100 -7.66 1.54 -20.28
CA SER A 100 -7.08 0.98 -19.05
C SER A 100 -7.57 -0.44 -18.75
N VAL A 101 -8.78 -0.81 -19.20
CA VAL A 101 -9.36 -2.14 -19.00
C VAL A 101 -8.53 -3.25 -19.67
N TRP A 102 -7.82 -2.96 -20.76
CA TRP A 102 -6.93 -3.92 -21.41
C TRP A 102 -5.70 -4.28 -20.56
N ALA A 103 -5.38 -3.50 -19.53
CA ALA A 103 -4.24 -3.71 -18.65
C ALA A 103 -4.61 -4.41 -17.33
N TRP A 104 -5.89 -4.74 -17.13
CA TRP A 104 -6.37 -5.49 -15.97
C TRP A 104 -5.77 -6.91 -16.00
N LYS A 105 -4.90 -7.22 -15.03
CA LYS A 105 -4.09 -8.45 -15.00
C LYS A 105 -4.77 -9.54 -14.16
N GLU A 106 -5.48 -10.45 -14.81
CA GLU A 106 -5.76 -11.79 -14.24
C GLU A 106 -4.86 -12.89 -14.81
N SER A 107 -3.93 -12.51 -15.71
CA SER A 107 -2.86 -13.26 -16.41
C SER A 107 -2.90 -12.81 -17.88
N ASP A 108 -1.74 -12.71 -18.54
CA ASP A 108 -1.67 -12.20 -19.92
C ASP A 108 -2.48 -13.04 -20.93
N SER A 109 -2.86 -14.29 -20.57
CA SER A 109 -3.72 -15.17 -21.37
C SER A 109 -5.23 -14.92 -21.22
N LEU A 110 -5.70 -14.24 -20.18
CA LEU A 110 -7.14 -14.11 -19.86
C LEU A 110 -7.76 -12.74 -20.21
N ALA A 111 -6.97 -11.78 -20.68
CA ALA A 111 -7.48 -10.43 -20.97
C ALA A 111 -8.59 -10.43 -22.05
N GLY A 112 -8.49 -11.31 -23.05
CA GLY A 112 -9.50 -11.44 -24.11
C GLY A 112 -10.82 -12.03 -23.61
N GLU A 113 -10.77 -13.05 -22.76
CA GLU A 113 -11.95 -13.67 -22.15
C GLU A 113 -12.69 -12.67 -21.25
N MET A 114 -11.95 -11.96 -20.39
CA MET A 114 -12.54 -10.96 -19.49
C MET A 114 -13.18 -9.81 -20.26
N LEU A 115 -12.51 -9.26 -21.29
CA LEU A 115 -13.09 -8.22 -22.14
C LEU A 115 -14.33 -8.69 -22.89
N SER A 116 -14.31 -9.92 -23.40
CA SER A 116 -15.48 -10.53 -24.04
C SER A 116 -16.65 -10.60 -23.07
N ALA A 117 -16.43 -11.08 -21.84
CA ALA A 117 -17.46 -11.19 -20.84
C ALA A 117 -17.98 -9.80 -20.39
N ILE A 118 -17.09 -8.82 -20.17
CA ILE A 118 -17.46 -7.43 -19.83
C ILE A 118 -18.36 -6.84 -20.90
N THR A 119 -17.93 -6.93 -22.16
CA THR A 119 -18.65 -6.30 -23.26
C THR A 119 -19.97 -7.01 -23.55
N ALA A 120 -20.04 -8.34 -23.41
CA ALA A 120 -21.29 -9.08 -23.55
C ALA A 120 -22.30 -8.71 -22.45
N GLU A 121 -21.86 -8.62 -21.19
CA GLU A 121 -22.72 -8.25 -20.07
C GLU A 121 -23.24 -6.82 -20.19
N LEU A 122 -22.37 -5.86 -20.53
CA LEU A 122 -22.78 -4.48 -20.75
C LEU A 122 -23.71 -4.37 -21.97
N ALA A 123 -23.47 -5.12 -23.05
CA ALA A 123 -24.32 -5.09 -24.24
C ALA A 123 -25.70 -5.73 -23.98
N ALA A 124 -25.77 -6.75 -23.12
CA ALA A 124 -27.05 -7.29 -22.67
C ALA A 124 -27.87 -6.26 -21.87
N LEU A 125 -27.20 -5.32 -21.19
CA LEU A 125 -27.84 -4.28 -20.39
C LEU A 125 -28.35 -3.10 -21.24
N VAL A 126 -27.49 -2.54 -22.11
CA VAL A 126 -27.81 -1.30 -22.86
C VAL A 126 -28.16 -1.53 -24.33
N GLY A 127 -28.05 -2.77 -24.81
CA GLY A 127 -28.35 -3.15 -26.19
C GLY A 127 -27.12 -3.29 -27.09
N VAL A 128 -27.31 -4.05 -28.18
CA VAL A 128 -26.27 -4.31 -29.19
C VAL A 128 -25.82 -3.00 -29.85
N GLY A 129 -24.52 -2.86 -30.08
CA GLY A 129 -23.93 -1.67 -30.70
C GLY A 129 -23.79 -0.45 -29.77
N GLN A 130 -24.36 -0.48 -28.57
CA GLN A 130 -24.21 0.61 -27.59
C GLN A 130 -22.93 0.50 -26.75
N VAL A 131 -22.28 -0.67 -26.76
CA VAL A 131 -21.01 -0.91 -26.05
C VAL A 131 -19.87 -1.07 -27.03
N PHE A 132 -18.77 -0.35 -26.80
CA PHE A 132 -17.55 -0.55 -27.58
C PHE A 132 -16.27 -0.32 -26.75
N PRO A 133 -15.28 -1.23 -26.82
CA PRO A 133 -13.96 -0.97 -26.28
C PRO A 133 -13.15 0.03 -27.10
N GLU A 134 -12.33 0.82 -26.42
CA GLU A 134 -11.27 1.57 -27.08
C GLU A 134 -10.16 0.63 -27.56
N TRP A 135 -9.42 1.04 -28.58
CA TRP A 135 -8.21 0.34 -29.01
C TRP A 135 -7.16 0.22 -27.88
N GLN A 136 -6.61 -0.98 -27.70
CA GLN A 136 -5.59 -1.31 -26.68
C GLN A 136 -4.40 -0.35 -26.68
N ARG A 137 -4.00 0.16 -27.84
CA ARG A 137 -2.92 1.16 -27.98
C ARG A 137 -3.45 2.42 -28.64
N ASN A 138 -2.90 3.57 -28.24
CA ASN A 138 -3.17 4.86 -28.90
C ASN A 138 -2.42 4.98 -30.22
N ALA A 139 -2.59 4.02 -31.12
CA ALA A 139 -2.12 4.17 -32.48
C ALA A 139 -3.15 5.05 -33.21
N ARG A 140 -2.70 6.12 -33.85
CA ARG A 140 -3.51 6.97 -34.75
C ARG A 140 -3.07 6.79 -36.21
N PRO A 141 -3.03 5.56 -36.74
CA PRO A 141 -2.76 5.38 -38.15
C PRO A 141 -3.86 6.10 -38.95
N ARG A 142 -3.44 6.91 -39.91
CA ARG A 142 -4.38 7.52 -40.85
C ARG A 142 -4.78 6.44 -41.86
N TYR A 143 -6.08 6.23 -42.00
CA TYR A 143 -6.59 5.44 -43.11
C TYR A 143 -6.19 6.15 -44.42
N PRO A 144 -5.61 5.44 -45.42
CA PRO A 144 -5.15 6.08 -46.65
C PRO A 144 -6.30 6.80 -47.36
N GLU A 145 -6.01 7.96 -47.95
CA GLU A 145 -6.97 8.61 -48.85
C GLU A 145 -7.06 7.80 -50.15
N VAL A 146 -8.25 7.31 -50.46
CA VAL A 146 -8.51 6.56 -51.70
C VAL A 146 -8.68 7.57 -52.82
N THR A 147 -7.59 7.93 -53.48
CA THR A 147 -7.57 8.75 -54.69
C THR A 147 -8.13 7.95 -55.88
N GLY A 148 -9.45 7.79 -55.97
CA GLY A 148 -10.02 7.17 -57.18
C GLY A 148 -11.42 6.55 -57.13
N SER A 149 -12.32 6.97 -56.25
CA SER A 149 -13.71 6.48 -56.29
C SER A 149 -14.58 7.34 -57.23
N GLN A 150 -14.54 7.04 -58.54
CA GLN A 150 -15.53 7.58 -59.50
C GLN A 150 -16.94 6.97 -59.32
N GLN A 151 -17.15 6.01 -58.41
CA GLN A 151 -18.43 5.28 -58.28
C GLN A 151 -19.09 5.30 -56.88
N GLN A 152 -18.58 6.03 -55.89
CA GLN A 152 -19.20 6.23 -54.56
C GLN A 152 -19.66 4.96 -53.80
N LYS A 153 -19.17 3.76 -54.15
CA LYS A 153 -19.53 2.49 -53.50
C LYS A 153 -18.45 2.04 -52.53
N CYS A 154 -18.87 1.53 -51.37
CA CYS A 154 -18.00 0.91 -50.37
C CYS A 154 -17.30 -0.32 -50.97
N VAL A 155 -16.00 -0.45 -50.72
CA VAL A 155 -15.24 -1.64 -51.14
C VAL A 155 -15.35 -2.70 -50.05
N VAL A 156 -16.03 -3.79 -50.35
CA VAL A 156 -16.08 -4.99 -49.50
C VAL A 156 -15.09 -6.02 -50.06
N SER A 157 -14.19 -6.48 -49.22
CA SER A 157 -13.14 -7.44 -49.59
C SER A 157 -13.15 -8.63 -48.65
N ALA A 158 -12.67 -9.76 -49.16
CA ALA A 158 -12.36 -10.94 -48.38
C ALA A 158 -11.19 -11.70 -49.01
N PRO A 159 -10.43 -12.47 -48.21
CA PRO A 159 -9.37 -13.34 -48.73
C PRO A 159 -9.95 -14.39 -49.70
N SER A 160 -9.36 -14.55 -50.88
CA SER A 160 -9.83 -15.49 -51.92
C SER A 160 -9.90 -16.95 -51.49
N GLN A 161 -9.15 -17.32 -50.45
CA GLN A 161 -9.14 -18.67 -49.88
C GLN A 161 -10.41 -19.01 -49.11
N VAL A 162 -11.21 -17.99 -48.76
CA VAL A 162 -12.33 -18.12 -47.83
C VAL A 162 -13.68 -18.18 -48.58
N TYR A 163 -13.77 -17.78 -49.85
CA TYR A 163 -15.07 -17.60 -50.53
C TYR A 163 -15.11 -17.96 -52.03
N SER A 164 -16.21 -18.59 -52.46
CA SER A 164 -16.58 -18.65 -53.88
C SER A 164 -17.14 -17.30 -54.36
N ALA A 165 -16.52 -16.70 -55.38
CA ALA A 165 -16.76 -15.32 -55.78
C ALA A 165 -18.21 -15.00 -56.24
N ASP A 166 -19.00 -16.00 -56.63
CA ASP A 166 -20.29 -15.79 -57.28
C ASP A 166 -21.46 -15.56 -56.31
N GLY A 167 -21.40 -16.12 -55.09
CA GLY A 167 -22.49 -16.02 -54.11
C GLY A 167 -22.63 -14.63 -53.48
N TRP A 168 -21.53 -13.90 -53.30
CA TRP A 168 -21.52 -12.60 -52.62
C TRP A 168 -21.77 -11.42 -53.57
N ARG A 169 -21.41 -11.52 -54.86
CA ARG A 169 -21.50 -10.40 -55.81
C ARG A 169 -22.92 -9.87 -56.07
N ALA A 170 -23.94 -10.72 -56.00
CA ALA A 170 -25.30 -10.36 -56.39
C ALA A 170 -26.05 -9.49 -55.35
N GLY A 171 -25.67 -9.55 -54.07
CA GLY A 171 -26.43 -8.91 -52.98
C GLY A 171 -26.04 -7.47 -52.65
N PHE A 172 -24.79 -7.08 -52.89
CA PHE A 172 -24.26 -5.79 -52.42
C PHE A 172 -24.32 -4.65 -53.45
N ALA A 173 -24.73 -4.93 -54.69
CA ALA A 173 -24.45 -4.10 -55.85
C ALA A 173 -24.99 -2.66 -55.79
N LEU A 174 -26.00 -2.37 -54.97
CA LEU A 174 -26.56 -1.03 -54.80
C LEU A 174 -25.62 -0.08 -54.05
N HIS A 175 -25.04 -0.53 -52.94
CA HIS A 175 -24.27 0.33 -52.03
C HIS A 175 -22.79 -0.03 -51.98
N ALA A 176 -22.42 -1.28 -52.25
CA ALA A 176 -21.06 -1.77 -52.17
C ALA A 176 -20.61 -2.46 -53.46
N ARG A 177 -19.30 -2.55 -53.64
CA ARG A 177 -18.67 -3.38 -54.66
C ARG A 177 -17.84 -4.46 -53.98
N TRP A 178 -17.95 -5.69 -54.46
CA TRP A 178 -17.16 -6.80 -53.98
C TRP A 178 -15.84 -6.89 -54.75
N GLU A 179 -14.71 -6.78 -54.06
CA GLU A 179 -13.37 -6.82 -54.62
C GLU A 179 -12.51 -7.80 -53.81
N PRO A 180 -12.39 -9.07 -54.24
CA PRO A 180 -11.65 -10.08 -53.50
C PRO A 180 -10.15 -9.72 -53.45
N ASP A 181 -9.49 -10.01 -52.33
CA ASP A 181 -8.07 -9.70 -52.08
C ASP A 181 -7.68 -8.23 -52.31
N ALA A 182 -8.62 -7.28 -52.15
CA ALA A 182 -8.30 -5.85 -52.28
C ALA A 182 -7.20 -5.45 -51.27
N THR A 183 -6.19 -4.70 -51.72
CA THR A 183 -5.12 -4.19 -50.85
C THR A 183 -5.62 -3.10 -49.89
N LEU A 184 -6.71 -2.43 -50.26
CA LEU A 184 -7.41 -1.42 -49.47
C LEU A 184 -8.92 -1.69 -49.57
N ALA A 185 -9.59 -1.80 -48.42
CA ALA A 185 -11.02 -2.08 -48.36
C ALA A 185 -11.71 -1.23 -47.29
N ASP A 186 -12.94 -0.79 -47.53
CA ASP A 186 -13.72 -0.13 -46.47
C ASP A 186 -14.19 -1.16 -45.44
N ILE A 187 -14.64 -2.32 -45.92
CA ILE A 187 -15.05 -3.46 -45.10
C ILE A 187 -14.24 -4.67 -45.53
N VAL A 188 -13.61 -5.35 -44.58
CA VAL A 188 -12.99 -6.66 -44.81
C VAL A 188 -13.66 -7.72 -43.95
N ILE A 189 -13.95 -8.87 -44.53
CA ILE A 189 -14.56 -10.01 -43.84
C ILE A 189 -13.54 -11.14 -43.81
N THR A 190 -13.37 -11.78 -42.65
CA THR A 190 -12.43 -12.88 -42.49
C THR A 190 -12.83 -13.84 -41.37
N ASP A 191 -12.49 -15.11 -41.51
CA ASP A 191 -12.55 -16.11 -40.44
C ASP A 191 -11.28 -16.10 -39.57
N SER A 192 -10.22 -15.44 -40.05
CA SER A 192 -8.90 -15.44 -39.44
C SER A 192 -8.16 -14.12 -39.63
N VAL A 193 -7.59 -13.57 -38.56
CA VAL A 193 -6.73 -12.37 -38.66
C VAL A 193 -5.47 -12.66 -39.47
N ALA A 194 -5.02 -13.92 -39.51
CA ALA A 194 -3.90 -14.31 -40.36
C ALA A 194 -4.24 -14.16 -41.86
N ALA A 195 -5.47 -14.44 -42.28
CA ALA A 195 -5.82 -14.29 -43.70
C ALA A 195 -5.72 -12.83 -44.19
N LEU A 196 -5.70 -11.85 -43.28
CA LEU A 196 -5.51 -10.43 -43.58
C LEU A 196 -4.05 -10.05 -43.87
N TYR A 197 -3.09 -11.00 -43.98
CA TYR A 197 -1.68 -10.67 -44.21
C TYR A 197 -1.41 -9.89 -45.51
N LYS A 198 -2.30 -9.97 -46.49
CA LYS A 198 -2.15 -9.29 -47.79
C LYS A 198 -2.77 -7.89 -47.85
N LEU A 199 -3.61 -7.52 -46.87
CA LEU A 199 -4.24 -6.20 -46.82
C LEU A 199 -3.33 -5.14 -46.20
N THR A 200 -3.38 -3.94 -46.78
CA THR A 200 -2.65 -2.76 -46.30
C THR A 200 -3.53 -1.93 -45.37
N ALA A 201 -4.82 -1.78 -45.68
CA ALA A 201 -5.74 -1.02 -44.83
C ALA A 201 -7.20 -1.52 -44.91
N ALA A 202 -7.90 -1.47 -43.78
CA ALA A 202 -9.35 -1.69 -43.67
C ALA A 202 -9.99 -0.68 -42.71
N ARG A 203 -11.19 -0.13 -42.98
CA ARG A 203 -11.89 0.72 -41.98
C ARG A 203 -12.63 -0.11 -40.96
N LEU A 204 -13.43 -1.06 -41.43
CA LEU A 204 -14.16 -2.04 -40.65
C LEU A 204 -13.59 -3.44 -40.91
N VAL A 205 -13.25 -4.16 -39.84
CA VAL A 205 -12.90 -5.57 -39.90
C VAL A 205 -14.03 -6.39 -39.29
N VAL A 206 -14.61 -7.30 -40.07
CA VAL A 206 -15.64 -8.26 -39.64
C VAL A 206 -14.98 -9.62 -39.49
N ILE A 207 -14.94 -10.13 -38.26
CA ILE A 207 -14.43 -11.46 -37.93
C ILE A 207 -15.61 -12.38 -37.66
N TYR A 208 -15.63 -13.57 -38.24
CA TYR A 208 -16.64 -14.60 -37.99
C TYR A 208 -15.97 -15.96 -37.79
N ASP A 209 -16.73 -16.98 -37.38
CA ASP A 209 -16.24 -18.37 -37.18
C ASP A 209 -14.96 -18.52 -36.32
N MET A 210 -14.62 -17.49 -35.53
CA MET A 210 -13.52 -17.46 -34.58
C MET A 210 -14.09 -17.31 -33.17
N PRO A 211 -13.55 -18.00 -32.15
CA PRO A 211 -13.88 -17.69 -30.76
C PRO A 211 -13.64 -16.20 -30.44
N VAL A 212 -14.61 -15.55 -29.79
CA VAL A 212 -14.60 -14.10 -29.58
C VAL A 212 -13.45 -13.64 -28.67
N ASP A 213 -13.10 -14.43 -27.66
CA ASP A 213 -11.93 -14.25 -26.79
C ASP A 213 -10.62 -14.25 -27.59
N ARG A 214 -10.50 -15.18 -28.55
CA ARG A 214 -9.36 -15.22 -29.48
C ARG A 214 -9.35 -14.00 -30.38
N ALA A 215 -10.51 -13.54 -30.86
CA ALA A 215 -10.61 -12.33 -31.66
C ALA A 215 -10.15 -11.09 -30.86
N PHE A 216 -10.58 -10.95 -29.60
CA PHE A 216 -10.13 -9.90 -28.67
C PHE A 216 -8.61 -9.88 -28.50
N SER A 217 -7.97 -11.05 -28.36
CA SER A 217 -6.51 -11.15 -28.21
C SER A 217 -5.73 -10.64 -29.43
N GLN A 218 -6.37 -10.55 -30.61
CA GLN A 218 -5.73 -10.17 -31.87
C GLN A 218 -6.10 -8.75 -32.34
N VAL A 219 -6.94 -8.03 -31.60
CA VAL A 219 -7.42 -6.67 -31.95
C VAL A 219 -6.29 -5.68 -32.20
N ASN A 220 -5.20 -5.74 -31.43
CA ASN A 220 -4.08 -4.82 -31.61
C ASN A 220 -3.39 -4.98 -32.97
N VAL A 221 -3.34 -6.22 -33.51
CA VAL A 221 -2.79 -6.48 -34.86
C VAL A 221 -3.61 -5.75 -35.91
N LEU A 222 -4.95 -5.78 -35.79
CA LEU A 222 -5.85 -5.09 -36.72
C LEU A 222 -5.59 -3.58 -36.74
N ARG A 223 -5.39 -2.97 -35.57
CA ARG A 223 -5.13 -1.53 -35.48
C ARG A 223 -3.75 -1.16 -36.01
N SER A 224 -2.71 -1.85 -35.58
CA SER A 224 -1.33 -1.49 -35.93
C SER A 224 -1.03 -1.72 -37.40
N ARG A 225 -1.70 -2.70 -38.00
CA ARG A 225 -1.40 -3.14 -39.36
C ARG A 225 -2.37 -2.60 -40.40
N LEU A 226 -3.68 -2.70 -40.14
CA LEU A 226 -4.71 -2.39 -41.14
C LEU A 226 -5.27 -0.98 -40.98
N CYS A 227 -4.76 -0.19 -40.02
CA CYS A 227 -5.32 1.11 -39.70
C CYS A 227 -6.82 1.04 -39.30
N ALA A 228 -7.28 -0.14 -38.84
CA ALA A 228 -8.68 -0.44 -38.55
C ALA A 228 -9.30 0.61 -37.63
N GLN A 229 -10.45 1.17 -38.02
CA GLN A 229 -11.18 2.15 -37.22
C GLN A 229 -12.20 1.46 -36.31
N CYS A 230 -12.76 0.34 -36.75
CA CYS A 230 -13.60 -0.56 -35.98
C CYS A 230 -13.31 -2.02 -36.33
N ALA A 231 -13.44 -2.90 -35.35
CA ALA A 231 -13.42 -4.35 -35.51
C ALA A 231 -14.64 -4.94 -34.80
N VAL A 232 -15.35 -5.85 -35.47
CA VAL A 232 -16.56 -6.51 -34.98
C VAL A 232 -16.42 -8.01 -35.15
N HIS A 233 -16.86 -8.76 -34.15
CA HIS A 233 -17.05 -10.19 -34.22
C HIS A 233 -18.52 -10.51 -34.48
N VAL A 234 -18.80 -11.45 -35.37
CA VAL A 234 -20.15 -11.90 -35.74
C VAL A 234 -20.29 -13.36 -35.36
N SER A 235 -21.28 -13.67 -34.53
CA SER A 235 -21.53 -15.04 -34.05
C SER A 235 -22.33 -15.85 -35.07
N ALA A 236 -21.77 -16.03 -36.26
CA ALA A 236 -22.36 -16.82 -37.33
C ALA A 236 -21.30 -17.61 -38.10
N GLN A 237 -21.73 -18.74 -38.67
CA GLN A 237 -20.98 -19.43 -39.72
C GLN A 237 -21.14 -18.70 -41.06
N GLU A 238 -20.34 -19.08 -42.07
CA GLU A 238 -20.26 -18.41 -43.38
C GLU A 238 -21.63 -18.06 -43.99
N GLY A 239 -22.60 -18.98 -43.93
CA GLY A 239 -23.95 -18.78 -44.48
C GLY A 239 -24.78 -17.68 -43.79
N GLY A 240 -24.50 -17.36 -42.52
CA GLY A 240 -25.20 -16.32 -41.78
C GLY A 240 -24.55 -14.94 -41.87
N VAL A 241 -23.24 -14.87 -42.13
CA VAL A 241 -22.51 -13.58 -42.18
C VAL A 241 -22.95 -12.74 -43.38
N LYS A 242 -23.31 -13.38 -44.50
CA LYS A 242 -23.79 -12.68 -45.69
C LYS A 242 -25.06 -11.84 -45.45
N PRO A 243 -26.20 -12.43 -45.03
CA PRO A 243 -27.42 -11.66 -44.80
C PRO A 243 -27.24 -10.63 -43.68
N TRP A 244 -26.41 -10.92 -42.67
CA TRP A 244 -26.03 -9.93 -41.65
C TRP A 244 -25.29 -8.73 -42.28
N LEU A 245 -24.30 -8.98 -43.13
CA LEU A 245 -23.56 -7.88 -43.75
C LEU A 245 -24.43 -7.06 -44.71
N GLU A 246 -25.34 -7.70 -45.45
CA GLU A 246 -26.29 -7.03 -46.32
C GLU A 246 -27.17 -6.05 -45.53
N GLY A 247 -27.79 -6.53 -44.43
CA GLY A 247 -28.58 -5.67 -43.55
C GLY A 247 -27.78 -4.53 -42.91
N LEU A 248 -26.52 -4.80 -42.53
CA LEU A 248 -25.64 -3.78 -41.97
C LEU A 248 -25.34 -2.66 -42.97
N ILE A 249 -24.99 -3.05 -44.21
CA ILE A 249 -24.66 -2.12 -45.28
C ILE A 249 -25.89 -1.30 -45.67
N GLU A 250 -27.06 -1.93 -45.78
CA GLU A 250 -28.32 -1.27 -46.09
C GLU A 250 -28.71 -0.24 -45.03
N ALA A 251 -28.79 -0.64 -43.76
CA ALA A 251 -29.13 0.26 -42.66
C ALA A 251 -28.11 1.41 -42.53
N TRP A 252 -26.82 1.15 -42.75
CA TRP A 252 -25.80 2.19 -42.71
C TRP A 252 -25.89 3.15 -43.91
N ALA A 253 -26.23 2.65 -45.10
CA ALA A 253 -26.46 3.46 -46.30
C ALA A 253 -27.70 4.37 -46.17
N GLU A 254 -28.71 3.96 -45.39
CA GLU A 254 -29.88 4.77 -45.04
C GLU A 254 -29.59 5.92 -44.04
N GLY A 255 -28.32 6.10 -43.65
CA GLY A 255 -27.89 7.20 -42.80
C GLY A 255 -28.01 6.94 -41.29
N LYS A 256 -28.26 5.69 -40.90
CA LYS A 256 -28.15 5.25 -39.49
C LYS A 256 -26.68 5.35 -39.05
N THR A 257 -26.46 5.63 -37.76
CA THR A 257 -25.10 5.49 -37.19
C THR A 257 -24.68 4.02 -37.21
N PHE A 258 -23.37 3.74 -37.16
CA PHE A 258 -22.89 2.35 -37.15
C PHE A 258 -23.48 1.54 -35.98
N ALA A 259 -23.60 2.15 -34.79
CA ALA A 259 -24.27 1.54 -33.63
C ALA A 259 -25.73 1.15 -33.92
N GLN A 260 -26.50 2.02 -34.57
CA GLN A 260 -27.89 1.75 -34.95
C GLN A 260 -27.99 0.68 -36.04
N ALA A 261 -27.11 0.73 -37.04
CA ALA A 261 -27.07 -0.28 -38.10
C ALA A 261 -26.78 -1.68 -37.53
N LEU A 262 -25.85 -1.80 -36.57
CA LEU A 262 -25.60 -3.05 -35.86
C LEU A 262 -26.85 -3.58 -35.13
N ALA A 263 -27.56 -2.71 -34.40
CA ALA A 263 -28.77 -3.09 -33.68
C ALA A 263 -29.87 -3.56 -34.63
N ILE A 264 -30.21 -2.76 -35.64
CA ILE A 264 -31.23 -3.07 -36.66
C ILE A 264 -30.91 -4.40 -37.35
N THR A 265 -29.66 -4.61 -37.75
CA THR A 265 -29.24 -5.84 -38.43
C THR A 265 -29.34 -7.06 -37.52
N SER A 266 -28.96 -6.92 -36.25
CA SER A 266 -29.05 -8.01 -35.28
C SER A 266 -30.51 -8.40 -35.03
N ASP A 267 -31.41 -7.42 -34.97
CA ASP A 267 -32.86 -7.65 -34.82
C ASP A 267 -33.46 -8.31 -36.07
N LEU A 268 -33.07 -7.86 -37.27
CA LEU A 268 -33.57 -8.38 -38.54
C LEU A 268 -33.10 -9.82 -38.82
N THR A 269 -31.85 -10.13 -38.48
CA THR A 269 -31.22 -11.41 -38.84
C THR A 269 -31.21 -12.43 -37.71
N GLY A 270 -31.41 -11.99 -36.46
CA GLY A 270 -31.22 -12.80 -35.26
C GLY A 270 -29.75 -13.14 -34.98
N ILE A 271 -28.80 -12.58 -35.74
CA ILE A 271 -27.36 -12.83 -35.60
C ILE A 271 -26.74 -11.75 -34.71
N THR A 272 -26.09 -12.18 -33.64
CA THR A 272 -25.44 -11.28 -32.70
C THR A 272 -24.06 -10.86 -33.18
N ALA A 273 -23.73 -9.59 -32.94
CA ALA A 273 -22.42 -9.04 -33.23
C ALA A 273 -21.87 -8.27 -32.02
N GLN A 274 -20.57 -8.40 -31.79
CA GLN A 274 -19.87 -7.79 -30.66
C GLN A 274 -18.75 -6.90 -31.16
N VAL A 275 -18.74 -5.64 -30.72
CA VAL A 275 -17.67 -4.70 -31.07
C VAL A 275 -16.42 -5.06 -30.28
N LEU A 276 -15.37 -5.45 -30.98
CA LEU A 276 -14.08 -5.83 -30.38
C LEU A 276 -13.27 -4.60 -29.98
N ALA A 277 -13.24 -3.59 -30.85
CA ALA A 277 -12.73 -2.26 -30.55
C ALA A 277 -13.20 -1.25 -31.61
N SER A 278 -13.39 0.01 -31.21
CA SER A 278 -13.70 1.08 -32.15
C SER A 278 -13.14 2.42 -31.71
N THR A 279 -12.93 3.32 -32.68
CA THR A 279 -12.85 4.74 -32.36
C THR A 279 -14.25 5.26 -32.03
N GLN A 280 -14.30 6.23 -31.11
CA GLN A 280 -15.56 6.88 -30.75
C GLN A 280 -16.21 7.54 -31.96
N THR A 281 -15.42 8.21 -32.82
CA THR A 281 -15.94 8.87 -34.01
C THR A 281 -16.63 7.89 -34.94
N PHE A 282 -16.06 6.71 -35.18
CA PHE A 282 -16.65 5.69 -36.06
C PHE A 282 -18.02 5.21 -35.54
N MET A 283 -18.18 5.04 -34.22
CA MET A 283 -19.43 4.57 -33.63
C MET A 283 -20.56 5.60 -33.68
N ILE A 284 -20.25 6.88 -33.41
CA ILE A 284 -21.27 7.92 -33.21
C ILE A 284 -21.51 8.80 -34.42
N SER A 285 -20.59 8.82 -35.39
CA SER A 285 -20.77 9.64 -36.57
C SER A 285 -21.88 9.08 -37.45
N ARG A 286 -22.78 9.95 -37.90
CA ARG A 286 -23.63 9.70 -39.08
C ARG A 286 -22.82 9.83 -40.38
N HIS A 287 -21.52 9.51 -40.37
CA HIS A 287 -20.66 9.73 -41.52
C HIS A 287 -21.28 9.07 -42.74
N VAL A 288 -21.26 9.84 -43.83
CA VAL A 288 -21.64 9.39 -45.16
C VAL A 288 -20.86 8.11 -45.43
N PHE A 289 -21.60 7.09 -45.84
CA PHE A 289 -21.09 5.85 -46.40
C PHE A 289 -19.77 6.11 -47.17
N PRO A 290 -18.68 5.36 -46.94
CA PRO A 290 -17.38 5.58 -47.57
C PRO A 290 -17.49 5.79 -49.10
N GLY A 291 -17.50 7.06 -49.54
CA GLY A 291 -17.68 7.39 -50.96
C GLY A 291 -18.64 8.54 -51.29
N GLY A 292 -19.54 8.97 -50.38
CA GLY A 292 -20.44 10.08 -50.68
C GLY A 292 -19.82 11.47 -50.43
N ALA A 293 -19.90 12.36 -51.42
CA ALA A 293 -19.35 13.71 -51.37
C ALA A 293 -19.99 14.58 -50.28
N ASP A 294 -19.22 15.58 -49.81
CA ASP A 294 -19.61 16.67 -48.92
C ASP A 294 -21.06 17.13 -49.14
N ARG A 295 -21.96 16.74 -48.23
CA ARG A 295 -23.12 17.59 -47.94
C ARG A 295 -22.65 18.70 -47.00
N PRO A 296 -23.06 19.96 -47.22
CA PRO A 296 -22.59 21.09 -46.45
C PRO A 296 -22.84 20.83 -44.96
N ARG A 297 -21.86 21.19 -44.12
CA ARG A 297 -21.92 21.15 -42.65
C ARG A 297 -23.13 21.95 -42.14
N GLY A 298 -24.31 21.33 -42.19
CA GLY A 298 -25.54 21.83 -41.58
C GLY A 298 -25.46 21.63 -40.08
N LYS A 299 -25.82 22.68 -39.33
CA LYS A 299 -25.92 22.70 -37.86
C LYS A 299 -26.58 21.43 -37.33
N HIS A 300 -26.03 20.90 -36.23
CA HIS A 300 -26.57 19.79 -35.46
C HIS A 300 -28.10 19.91 -35.34
N VAL A 301 -28.81 19.05 -36.08
CA VAL A 301 -30.25 18.83 -35.90
C VAL A 301 -30.40 18.01 -34.61
N ARG A 302 -31.22 18.52 -33.69
CA ARG A 302 -31.62 17.84 -32.45
C ARG A 302 -32.24 16.49 -32.81
N GLU A 303 -31.77 15.43 -32.15
CA GLU A 303 -32.40 14.11 -32.14
C GLU A 303 -33.63 14.19 -31.24
N ASP A 304 -34.79 14.48 -31.82
CA ASP A 304 -36.08 14.02 -31.33
C ASP A 304 -36.61 13.05 -32.41
N ASP A 305 -37.29 12.00 -31.97
CA ASP A 305 -37.85 10.88 -32.73
C ASP A 305 -36.89 9.71 -33.02
N THR A 306 -36.87 8.76 -32.08
CA THR A 306 -36.65 7.35 -32.40
C THR A 306 -37.68 6.53 -31.65
N GLU A 307 -38.56 5.86 -32.41
CA GLU A 307 -39.62 5.00 -31.89
C GLU A 307 -39.05 3.89 -31.00
N LEU A 308 -39.71 3.73 -29.84
CA LEU A 308 -39.47 2.73 -28.82
C LEU A 308 -39.67 1.32 -29.36
N ILE A 309 -38.58 0.57 -29.53
CA ILE A 309 -38.62 -0.88 -29.72
C ILE A 309 -38.38 -1.54 -28.34
N SER A 310 -39.48 -1.95 -27.72
CA SER A 310 -39.66 -3.02 -26.73
C SER A 310 -38.48 -3.34 -25.77
N ILE A 311 -38.32 -2.53 -24.72
CA ILE A 311 -37.65 -2.90 -23.45
C ILE A 311 -38.74 -3.17 -22.38
N GLU A 312 -39.74 -3.98 -22.71
CA GLU A 312 -40.82 -4.33 -21.75
C GLU A 312 -40.49 -5.55 -20.87
N LYS A 313 -39.40 -6.28 -21.15
CA LYS A 313 -39.06 -7.50 -20.39
C LYS A 313 -38.27 -7.25 -19.09
N SER A 314 -37.45 -6.20 -19.02
CA SER A 314 -36.64 -5.93 -17.81
C SER A 314 -37.35 -5.03 -16.79
N ALA A 315 -38.25 -4.15 -17.23
CA ALA A 315 -38.95 -3.20 -16.36
C ALA A 315 -40.06 -3.83 -15.50
N ARG A 316 -40.59 -5.01 -15.86
CA ARG A 316 -41.69 -5.67 -15.13
C ARG A 316 -41.26 -6.40 -13.86
N LEU A 317 -39.96 -6.56 -13.59
CA LEU A 317 -39.47 -7.24 -12.39
C LEU A 317 -39.37 -6.33 -11.14
N ILE A 318 -39.48 -5.01 -11.28
CA ILE A 318 -39.11 -4.06 -10.21
C ILE A 318 -40.34 -3.44 -9.49
N ALA A 319 -41.56 -3.63 -10.01
CA ALA A 319 -42.73 -2.87 -9.55
C ALA A 319 -43.44 -3.40 -8.28
N GLY A 320 -42.78 -4.15 -7.39
CA GLY A 320 -43.45 -4.58 -6.17
C GLY A 320 -42.57 -5.22 -5.12
N ARG A 321 -42.06 -4.41 -4.18
CA ARG A 321 -42.01 -4.67 -2.72
C ARG A 321 -41.21 -3.58 -2.01
N ALA A 322 -41.92 -2.66 -1.37
CA ALA A 322 -41.39 -1.91 -0.24
C ALA A 322 -41.72 -2.71 1.03
N GLY A 323 -40.71 -3.34 1.62
CA GLY A 323 -40.82 -4.06 2.89
C GLY A 323 -39.64 -3.68 3.78
N GLU A 324 -39.95 -2.97 4.86
CA GLU A 324 -39.01 -2.57 5.91
C GLU A 324 -38.32 -3.80 6.52
N SER A 325 -36.99 -3.77 6.60
CA SER A 325 -36.22 -4.65 7.48
C SER A 325 -35.20 -3.84 8.26
N ALA A 326 -35.07 -4.21 9.53
CA ALA A 326 -34.60 -3.39 10.63
C ALA A 326 -33.07 -3.18 10.68
N LEU A 327 -32.72 -1.93 10.93
CA LEU A 327 -31.55 -1.38 11.63
C LEU A 327 -30.55 -2.39 12.22
N GLN A 328 -29.32 -2.37 11.69
CA GLN A 328 -28.11 -2.50 12.49
C GLN A 328 -27.36 -1.15 12.53
N ALA A 329 -26.84 -0.81 13.70
CA ALA A 329 -26.18 0.47 13.99
C ALA A 329 -24.96 0.72 13.08
N PRO A 330 -24.65 2.00 12.73
CA PRO A 330 -23.54 2.29 11.85
C PRO A 330 -22.21 1.98 12.55
N VAL A 331 -21.50 0.96 12.04
CA VAL A 331 -20.05 0.89 12.17
C VAL A 331 -19.50 2.01 11.29
N PRO A 332 -18.69 2.98 11.79
CA PRO A 332 -18.10 3.97 10.90
C PRO A 332 -17.11 3.23 9.97
N PRO A 333 -17.21 3.33 8.64
CA PRO A 333 -16.25 2.66 7.78
C PRO A 333 -14.91 3.40 7.86
N PRO A 334 -13.79 2.74 8.23
CA PRO A 334 -12.48 3.24 7.85
C PRO A 334 -12.29 2.90 6.38
N VAL A 335 -12.59 3.85 5.48
CA VAL A 335 -12.13 3.76 4.09
C VAL A 335 -10.61 3.88 4.15
N GLU A 336 -9.93 2.76 3.97
CA GLU A 336 -8.48 2.69 3.94
C GLU A 336 -7.95 3.80 3.03
N ARG A 337 -6.98 4.63 3.47
CA ARG A 337 -6.38 5.70 2.66
C ARG A 337 -4.96 5.34 2.27
N VAL A 338 -4.38 6.03 1.29
CA VAL A 338 -3.01 5.86 0.80
C VAL A 338 -2.37 7.23 0.55
N LEU A 339 -1.05 7.28 0.66
CA LEU A 339 -0.25 8.44 0.23
C LEU A 339 0.04 8.32 -1.27
N ASP A 340 -0.50 9.25 -2.06
CA ASP A 340 -0.23 9.36 -3.49
C ASP A 340 0.70 10.55 -3.74
N VAL A 341 1.78 10.30 -4.49
CA VAL A 341 2.74 11.32 -4.90
C VAL A 341 2.94 11.20 -6.41
N TRP A 342 2.81 12.31 -7.12
CA TRP A 342 3.03 12.32 -8.57
C TRP A 342 3.64 13.62 -9.07
N ALA A 343 4.47 13.50 -10.11
CA ALA A 343 5.00 14.64 -10.81
C ALA A 343 4.04 15.10 -11.91
N SER A 344 4.05 16.40 -12.18
CA SER A 344 3.32 17.02 -13.28
C SER A 344 4.09 18.20 -13.86
N GLN A 345 3.89 18.43 -15.15
CA GLN A 345 4.42 19.60 -15.85
C GLN A 345 3.30 20.18 -16.72
N ASN A 346 3.09 21.50 -16.67
CA ASN A 346 2.01 22.19 -17.39
C ASN A 346 0.63 21.55 -17.14
N ALA A 347 0.33 21.23 -15.86
CA ALA A 347 -0.90 20.57 -15.40
C ALA A 347 -1.15 19.15 -15.98
N ARG A 348 -0.16 18.51 -16.59
CA ARG A 348 -0.25 17.11 -17.05
C ARG A 348 0.61 16.21 -16.16
N ARG A 349 0.02 15.12 -15.65
CA ARG A 349 0.76 14.08 -14.91
C ARG A 349 1.83 13.49 -15.80
N ALA A 350 3.06 13.45 -15.30
CA ALA A 350 4.21 12.94 -16.01
C ALA A 350 4.50 11.51 -15.53
N SER A 351 4.67 10.58 -16.49
CA SER A 351 5.17 9.23 -16.19
C SER A 351 6.70 9.15 -16.27
N HIS A 352 7.32 10.12 -16.92
CA HIS A 352 8.77 10.24 -17.07
C HIS A 352 9.21 11.61 -16.56
N TRP A 353 10.42 11.70 -16.02
CA TRP A 353 10.95 12.96 -15.54
C TRP A 353 11.22 13.90 -16.72
N PRO A 354 10.71 15.14 -16.71
CA PRO A 354 10.95 16.08 -17.79
C PRO A 354 12.44 16.40 -18.00
N LEU A 355 12.84 16.59 -19.26
CA LEU A 355 14.22 16.99 -19.61
C LEU A 355 14.52 18.45 -19.27
N LYS A 356 13.49 19.31 -19.26
CA LYS A 356 13.60 20.77 -19.01
C LYS A 356 12.33 21.29 -18.35
N GLY A 357 12.45 22.45 -17.70
CA GLY A 357 11.35 23.18 -17.08
C GLY A 357 11.04 22.71 -15.66
N ALA A 358 10.36 23.58 -14.89
CA ALA A 358 9.94 23.27 -13.53
C ALA A 358 8.98 22.06 -13.51
N VAL A 359 9.07 21.29 -12.43
CA VAL A 359 8.23 20.13 -12.17
C VAL A 359 7.45 20.38 -10.89
N ASN A 360 6.13 20.22 -10.96
CA ASN A 360 5.25 20.30 -9.81
C ASN A 360 5.02 18.88 -9.28
N ILE A 361 5.37 18.65 -8.03
CA ILE A 361 5.16 17.38 -7.35
C ILE A 361 3.97 17.54 -6.43
N ALA A 362 2.91 16.81 -6.74
CA ALA A 362 1.68 16.80 -5.99
C ALA A 362 1.70 15.67 -4.97
N VAL A 363 1.26 15.96 -3.74
CA VAL A 363 1.15 15.01 -2.64
C VAL A 363 -0.28 15.05 -2.09
N GLN A 364 -0.89 13.89 -1.89
CA GLN A 364 -2.25 13.77 -1.36
C GLN A 364 -2.40 12.49 -0.53
N ILE A 365 -3.07 12.59 0.62
CA ILE A 365 -3.61 11.41 1.32
C ILE A 365 -5.04 11.23 0.84
N CYS A 366 -5.33 10.09 0.23
CA CYS A 366 -6.59 9.89 -0.45
C CYS A 366 -7.12 8.48 -0.21
N VAL A 367 -8.43 8.32 -0.32
CA VAL A 367 -9.10 7.03 -0.21
C VAL A 367 -8.43 6.02 -1.14
N LYS A 368 -8.05 4.89 -0.56
CA LYS A 368 -7.54 3.72 -1.26
C LYS A 368 -8.69 3.18 -2.07
N SER A 369 -8.66 3.51 -3.35
CA SER A 369 -9.45 2.81 -4.33
C SER A 369 -8.81 1.45 -4.59
N PRO A 370 -9.58 0.47 -5.07
CA PRO A 370 -9.01 -0.78 -5.58
C PRO A 370 -7.94 -0.59 -6.68
N LEU A 371 -7.93 0.56 -7.38
CA LEU A 371 -6.86 0.97 -8.32
C LEU A 371 -5.47 1.10 -7.67
N ARG A 372 -5.47 1.19 -6.35
CA ARG A 372 -4.31 1.41 -5.50
C ARG A 372 -4.15 0.23 -4.54
N ASP A 373 -4.63 -0.96 -4.91
CA ASP A 373 -4.55 -2.15 -4.05
C ASP A 373 -3.10 -2.49 -3.66
N ARG A 374 -2.16 -2.17 -4.55
CA ARG A 374 -0.70 -2.29 -4.32
C ARG A 374 -0.08 -1.13 -3.55
N GLN A 375 -0.77 0.01 -3.41
CA GLN A 375 -0.29 1.07 -2.55
C GLN A 375 -0.62 0.71 -1.10
N LEU A 376 0.40 0.75 -0.28
CA LEU A 376 0.27 0.43 1.12
C LEU A 376 -0.52 1.53 1.82
N PRO A 377 -1.54 1.19 2.64
CA PRO A 377 -2.33 2.21 3.30
C PRO A 377 -1.56 3.12 4.23
N PHE A 378 -2.01 4.36 4.18
CA PHE A 378 -1.68 5.41 5.12
C PHE A 378 -2.19 5.02 6.52
N PRO A 379 -1.39 5.21 7.59
CA PRO A 379 -1.73 4.80 8.95
C PRO A 379 -2.68 5.81 9.60
N ASP A 380 -3.92 5.86 9.13
CA ASP A 380 -4.98 6.75 9.63
C ASP A 380 -5.27 6.61 11.12
N ASP A 381 -5.00 5.42 11.65
CA ASP A 381 -5.12 5.06 13.05
C ASP A 381 -4.04 5.68 13.96
N LYS A 382 -2.91 6.18 13.40
CA LYS A 382 -1.97 7.01 14.17
C LYS A 382 -2.42 8.44 14.35
N VAL A 383 -3.32 8.91 13.49
CA VAL A 383 -3.70 10.32 13.47
C VAL A 383 -4.51 10.60 14.73
N ALA A 384 -3.99 11.44 15.62
CA ALA A 384 -4.71 11.79 16.85
C ALA A 384 -5.84 12.78 16.50
N TRP A 385 -7.01 12.25 16.18
CA TRP A 385 -8.20 13.02 15.78
C TRP A 385 -8.80 13.81 16.94
N GLU A 386 -8.88 15.12 16.77
CA GLU A 386 -9.66 16.04 17.61
C GLU A 386 -10.66 16.76 16.71
N GLY A 387 -11.82 16.14 16.47
CA GLY A 387 -12.87 16.67 15.59
C GLY A 387 -12.90 16.02 14.19
N ASP A 388 -13.32 16.79 13.19
CA ASP A 388 -13.59 16.31 11.82
C ASP A 388 -12.42 16.51 10.85
N SER A 389 -11.33 17.13 11.30
CA SER A 389 -10.09 17.27 10.54
C SER A 389 -8.88 17.25 11.47
N LYS A 390 -7.70 17.01 10.88
CA LYS A 390 -6.41 17.07 11.55
C LYS A 390 -5.40 17.74 10.65
N VAL A 391 -4.56 18.60 11.22
CA VAL A 391 -3.40 19.16 10.52
C VAL A 391 -2.22 18.21 10.69
N LEU A 392 -1.69 17.73 9.57
CA LEU A 392 -0.44 16.98 9.46
C LEU A 392 0.59 17.85 8.76
N GLN A 393 1.86 17.45 8.82
CA GLN A 393 2.91 18.07 8.02
C GLN A 393 3.45 17.08 7.00
N VAL A 394 3.76 17.59 5.81
CA VAL A 394 4.43 16.86 4.74
C VAL A 394 5.75 17.55 4.46
N HIS A 395 6.84 16.82 4.67
CA HIS A 395 8.19 17.30 4.43
C HIS A 395 8.75 16.69 3.15
N MET A 396 9.28 17.52 2.26
CA MET A 396 10.05 17.10 1.09
C MET A 396 11.53 17.37 1.33
N PHE A 397 12.35 16.33 1.21
CA PHE A 397 13.80 16.40 1.34
C PHE A 397 14.48 16.16 0.00
N GLU A 398 15.58 16.88 -0.21
CA GLU A 398 16.50 16.73 -1.34
C GLU A 398 17.96 16.87 -0.86
N TYR A 399 18.89 16.08 -1.42
CA TYR A 399 20.30 16.18 -1.05
C TYR A 399 20.83 17.60 -1.27
N ALA A 400 21.60 18.11 -0.29
CA ALA A 400 22.21 19.44 -0.30
C ALA A 400 21.20 20.62 -0.44
N ARG A 401 19.92 20.41 -0.10
CA ARG A 401 18.90 21.47 -0.07
C ARG A 401 18.19 21.51 1.27
N ALA A 402 17.72 22.70 1.64
CA ALA A 402 16.89 22.87 2.83
C ALA A 402 15.56 22.09 2.65
N PRO A 403 15.05 21.42 3.70
CA PRO A 403 13.75 20.76 3.66
C PRO A 403 12.63 21.75 3.32
N GLN A 404 11.66 21.31 2.53
CA GLN A 404 10.41 22.05 2.31
C GLN A 404 9.31 21.39 3.11
N THR A 405 8.60 22.16 3.92
CA THR A 405 7.50 21.67 4.78
C THR A 405 6.21 22.36 4.40
N LEU A 406 5.15 21.59 4.20
CA LEU A 406 3.80 22.09 3.96
C LEU A 406 2.81 21.44 4.92
N GLU A 407 1.82 22.21 5.39
CA GLU A 407 0.73 21.69 6.22
C GLU A 407 -0.35 21.05 5.35
N LEU A 408 -0.79 19.86 5.74
CA LEU A 408 -1.88 19.11 5.13
C LEU A 408 -3.06 19.03 6.08
N THR A 409 -4.19 19.63 5.73
CA THR A 409 -5.44 19.39 6.47
C THR A 409 -6.07 18.10 5.99
N LEU A 410 -5.95 17.04 6.79
CA LEU A 410 -6.57 15.75 6.55
C LEU A 410 -7.98 15.72 7.15
N PRO A 411 -9.07 15.68 6.37
CA PRO A 411 -10.40 15.48 6.91
C PRO A 411 -10.56 14.07 7.46
N ARG A 412 -11.48 13.86 8.39
CA ARG A 412 -11.74 12.54 8.99
C ARG A 412 -12.28 11.52 7.99
N LYS A 413 -12.97 12.00 6.95
CA LYS A 413 -13.47 11.21 5.81
C LYS A 413 -12.99 11.81 4.50
N GLY A 414 -12.81 10.96 3.49
CA GLY A 414 -12.42 11.38 2.15
C GLY A 414 -10.95 11.79 2.01
N ASN A 415 -10.66 12.51 0.94
CA ASN A 415 -9.31 12.90 0.53
C ASN A 415 -8.85 14.18 1.22
N SER A 416 -7.55 14.30 1.47
CA SER A 416 -6.92 15.58 1.78
C SER A 416 -6.93 16.49 0.54
N PRO A 417 -6.72 17.81 0.71
CA PRO A 417 -6.28 18.68 -0.37
C PRO A 417 -4.97 18.17 -1.00
N VAL A 418 -4.70 18.62 -2.23
CA VAL A 418 -3.43 18.33 -2.91
C VAL A 418 -2.41 19.40 -2.53
N LEU A 419 -1.31 18.99 -1.92
CA LEU A 419 -0.14 19.85 -1.71
C LEU A 419 0.73 19.85 -2.95
N GLN A 420 1.37 20.98 -3.24
CA GLN A 420 2.27 21.13 -4.38
C GLN A 420 3.64 21.61 -3.93
N PHE A 421 4.66 20.82 -4.25
CA PHE A 421 6.05 21.20 -4.17
C PHE A 421 6.57 21.53 -5.56
N THR A 422 7.24 22.67 -5.71
CA THR A 422 7.86 23.07 -6.97
C THR A 422 9.34 22.73 -6.93
N ARG A 423 9.81 21.98 -7.92
CA ARG A 423 11.23 21.65 -8.08
C ARG A 423 11.73 22.14 -9.42
N GLU A 424 12.72 23.02 -9.36
CA GLU A 424 13.44 23.50 -10.55
C GLU A 424 14.29 22.37 -11.18
N PRO A 425 14.45 22.37 -12.51
CA PRO A 425 15.18 21.34 -13.23
C PRO A 425 16.67 21.37 -12.87
N THR A 426 17.26 20.18 -12.74
CA THR A 426 18.69 19.96 -12.55
C THR A 426 19.18 18.96 -13.59
N GLU A 427 20.45 19.04 -14.00
CA GLU A 427 21.03 18.13 -15.01
C GLU A 427 21.20 16.68 -14.51
N GLY A 428 21.15 16.46 -13.20
CA GLY A 428 21.36 15.16 -12.56
C GLY A 428 20.07 14.39 -12.23
N PRO A 429 20.23 13.14 -11.77
CA PRO A 429 19.12 12.35 -11.25
C PRO A 429 18.45 13.02 -10.07
N VAL A 430 17.18 12.69 -9.91
CA VAL A 430 16.25 13.17 -8.90
C VAL A 430 16.06 12.08 -7.87
N ASP A 431 16.26 12.47 -6.62
CA ASP A 431 16.03 11.63 -5.46
C ASP A 431 15.37 12.48 -4.38
N LEU A 432 14.08 12.24 -4.17
CA LEU A 432 13.25 13.00 -3.25
C LEU A 432 12.65 12.07 -2.21
N ARG A 433 12.62 12.53 -0.96
CA ARG A 433 11.92 11.83 0.11
C ARG A 433 10.78 12.68 0.63
N PHE A 434 9.63 12.04 0.80
CA PHE A 434 8.45 12.60 1.42
C PHE A 434 8.25 11.95 2.78
N MET A 435 7.99 12.76 3.80
CA MET A 435 7.69 12.28 5.14
C MET A 435 6.42 12.95 5.65
N VAL A 436 5.47 12.13 6.09
CA VAL A 436 4.23 12.61 6.72
C VAL A 436 4.35 12.47 8.23
N THR A 437 4.05 13.55 8.96
CA THR A 437 4.18 13.62 10.42
C THR A 437 2.93 14.19 11.11
N ASP A 438 2.72 13.80 12.37
CA ASP A 438 1.81 14.43 13.34
C ASP A 438 2.66 14.97 14.51
N GLY A 439 3.00 16.27 14.45
CA GLY A 439 4.06 16.84 15.30
C GLY A 439 5.41 16.15 15.02
N ALA A 440 6.13 15.76 16.07
CA ALA A 440 7.39 15.01 15.93
C ALA A 440 7.21 13.54 15.50
N GLN A 441 5.97 13.04 15.45
CA GLN A 441 5.72 11.64 15.14
C GLN A 441 5.75 11.39 13.63
N ILE A 442 6.67 10.54 13.19
CA ILE A 442 6.74 10.03 11.82
C ILE A 442 5.64 8.99 11.63
N LEU A 443 4.82 9.18 10.58
CA LEU A 443 3.71 8.29 10.22
C LEU A 443 4.09 7.40 9.03
N GLN A 444 4.57 8.02 7.96
CA GLN A 444 4.90 7.34 6.72
C GLN A 444 6.05 8.06 6.00
N THR A 445 6.96 7.30 5.40
CA THR A 445 8.02 7.84 4.54
C THR A 445 7.92 7.21 3.15
N ALA A 446 8.16 8.02 2.12
CA ALA A 446 8.10 7.59 0.72
C ALA A 446 9.24 8.22 -0.08
N ARG A 447 9.66 7.56 -1.16
CA ARG A 447 10.76 7.98 -2.02
C ARG A 447 10.30 8.09 -3.46
N LEU A 448 10.73 9.15 -4.13
CA LEU A 448 10.56 9.37 -5.56
C LEU A 448 11.94 9.46 -6.21
N ASN A 449 12.19 8.56 -7.15
CA ASN A 449 13.44 8.50 -7.91
C ASN A 449 13.17 8.61 -9.41
N ALA A 450 13.97 9.40 -10.12
CA ALA A 450 13.94 9.46 -11.57
C ALA A 450 15.23 10.08 -12.12
N ALA A 451 15.58 9.81 -13.37
CA ALA A 451 16.56 10.60 -14.11
C ALA A 451 15.89 11.36 -15.26
N PRO A 452 16.48 12.47 -15.77
CA PRO A 452 15.91 13.20 -16.90
C PRO A 452 15.56 12.28 -18.09
N GLY A 453 14.29 12.26 -18.48
CA GLY A 453 13.77 11.40 -19.56
C GLY A 453 13.38 9.97 -19.15
N GLU A 454 13.74 9.53 -17.93
CA GLU A 454 13.45 8.19 -17.43
C GLU A 454 12.13 8.12 -16.67
N THR A 455 11.62 6.89 -16.47
CA THR A 455 10.40 6.64 -15.71
C THR A 455 10.53 7.10 -14.26
N ILE A 456 9.47 7.73 -13.75
CA ILE A 456 9.39 8.13 -12.35
C ILE A 456 9.03 6.91 -11.51
N GLN A 457 9.88 6.58 -10.55
CA GLN A 457 9.66 5.52 -9.57
C GLN A 457 9.20 6.13 -8.25
N PHE A 458 8.09 5.63 -7.73
CA PHE A 458 7.56 6.00 -6.42
C PHE A 458 7.45 4.74 -5.57
N SER A 459 7.91 4.82 -4.32
CA SER A 459 7.82 3.70 -3.37
C SER A 459 7.58 4.22 -1.96
N ILE A 460 6.85 3.44 -1.16
CA ILE A 460 6.76 3.67 0.28
C ILE A 460 7.96 2.98 0.93
N GLU A 461 8.77 3.74 1.68
CA GLU A 461 9.94 3.23 2.40
C GLU A 461 9.54 2.62 3.74
N ASN A 462 8.67 3.31 4.49
CA ASN A 462 8.26 2.89 5.82
C ASN A 462 6.84 3.34 6.15
N ILE A 463 6.14 2.50 6.91
CA ILE A 463 4.84 2.80 7.50
C ILE A 463 4.93 2.46 8.97
N ILE A 464 4.62 3.44 9.81
CA ILE A 464 4.53 3.22 11.24
C ILE A 464 3.05 3.03 11.52
N SER A 465 2.54 1.84 11.25
CA SER A 465 1.20 1.45 11.71
C SER A 465 1.23 1.30 13.23
N PRO A 466 0.28 1.84 13.99
CA PRO A 466 0.12 1.52 15.38
C PRO A 466 -0.61 0.22 15.44
N LEU A 467 -0.86 -0.19 16.66
CA LEU A 467 -2.03 -0.99 16.85
C LEU A 467 -3.17 -0.13 17.52
N LEU A 468 -2.87 1.01 18.22
CA LEU A 468 -3.72 1.83 19.15
C LEU A 468 -4.13 3.23 18.64
N ASP A 469 -5.32 3.70 19.06
CA ASP A 469 -5.97 4.96 18.64
C ASP A 469 -5.46 6.25 19.32
N ARG A 470 -4.74 6.17 20.46
CA ARG A 470 -4.23 7.36 21.18
C ARG A 470 -2.82 7.13 21.73
N LYS A 471 -1.90 7.97 21.28
CA LYS A 471 -0.49 7.96 21.69
C LYS A 471 -0.12 9.20 22.48
N LYS A 472 0.87 9.06 23.37
CA LYS A 472 1.53 10.22 23.97
C LYS A 472 2.32 10.93 22.86
N ARG A 473 2.33 12.26 22.87
CA ARG A 473 3.09 13.05 21.89
C ARG A 473 4.60 12.75 22.01
N PHE A 474 5.27 12.75 20.87
CA PHE A 474 6.73 12.69 20.81
C PHE A 474 7.29 14.11 20.84
N ASP A 475 8.43 14.27 21.49
CA ASP A 475 9.18 15.52 21.55
C ASP A 475 10.17 15.64 20.39
N VAL A 476 10.70 14.50 19.90
CA VAL A 476 11.60 14.45 18.73
C VAL A 476 11.37 13.17 17.93
N GLY A 477 11.35 13.30 16.61
CA GLY A 477 11.40 12.18 15.65
C GLY A 477 12.74 12.16 14.91
N LEU A 478 13.35 10.99 14.78
CA LEU A 478 14.60 10.78 14.05
C LEU A 478 14.41 9.71 12.98
N LEU A 479 14.77 10.02 11.74
CA LEU A 479 14.94 9.04 10.67
C LEU A 479 16.43 8.93 10.34
N VAL A 480 17.01 7.76 10.61
CA VAL A 480 18.42 7.46 10.32
C VAL A 480 18.48 6.43 9.20
N ASN A 481 19.06 6.82 8.06
CA ASN A 481 19.04 5.99 6.87
C ASN A 481 20.20 6.32 5.92
N GLN A 482 20.38 5.46 4.92
CA GLN A 482 21.01 5.89 3.68
C GLN A 482 20.03 6.84 2.98
N SER A 483 20.47 8.08 2.88
CA SER A 483 19.67 9.19 2.43
C SER A 483 19.78 9.37 0.93
N LEU A 484 19.42 10.56 0.50
CA LEU A 484 19.38 10.98 -0.88
C LEU A 484 20.80 10.99 -1.46
N GLY A 485 20.98 10.37 -2.63
CA GLY A 485 22.30 10.16 -3.22
C GLY A 485 23.18 9.15 -2.48
N ASP A 486 22.55 8.21 -1.76
CA ASP A 486 23.18 7.08 -1.04
C ASP A 486 24.15 7.50 0.08
N GLN A 487 24.01 8.72 0.61
CA GLN A 487 24.78 9.22 1.74
C GLN A 487 24.07 8.93 3.06
N PRO A 488 24.73 8.35 4.08
CA PRO A 488 24.13 8.23 5.42
C PRO A 488 23.67 9.60 5.93
N SER A 489 22.47 9.68 6.54
CA SER A 489 21.96 10.93 7.13
C SER A 489 21.07 10.67 8.33
N VAL A 490 20.86 11.73 9.10
CA VAL A 490 19.80 11.83 10.09
C VAL A 490 18.86 12.97 9.70
N THR A 491 17.57 12.66 9.59
CA THR A 491 16.50 13.65 9.54
C THR A 491 15.93 13.79 10.94
N ILE A 492 15.80 15.02 11.43
CA ILE A 492 15.25 15.32 12.75
C ILE A 492 13.98 16.14 12.59
N ILE A 493 12.94 15.77 13.34
CA ILE A 493 11.68 16.50 13.47
C ILE A 493 11.52 16.93 14.92
N SER A 494 11.46 18.23 15.17
CA SER A 494 11.26 18.79 16.51
C SER A 494 9.82 18.60 17.00
N GLY A 495 9.58 18.84 18.28
CA GLY A 495 8.24 18.82 18.88
C GLY A 495 7.26 19.82 18.25
N THR A 496 7.79 20.89 17.65
CA THR A 496 7.02 21.90 16.89
C THR A 496 6.78 21.49 15.43
N GLY A 497 7.40 20.40 14.97
CA GLY A 497 7.27 19.89 13.61
C GLY A 497 8.28 20.47 12.62
N GLU A 498 9.31 21.19 13.09
CA GLU A 498 10.37 21.68 12.22
C GLU A 498 11.29 20.53 11.78
N ALA A 499 11.63 20.50 10.49
CA ALA A 499 12.41 19.44 9.89
C ALA A 499 13.81 19.89 9.47
N THR A 500 14.82 19.12 9.88
CA THR A 500 16.20 19.30 9.44
C THR A 500 16.78 18.00 8.88
N LEU A 501 17.64 18.11 7.88
CA LEU A 501 18.36 16.98 7.29
C LEU A 501 19.86 17.22 7.44
N HIS A 502 20.55 16.28 8.08
CA HIS A 502 21.97 16.38 8.33
C HIS A 502 22.70 15.14 7.81
N PRO A 503 23.66 15.30 6.88
CA PRO A 503 24.47 14.18 6.40
C PRO A 503 25.34 13.67 7.56
N LEU A 504 25.38 12.35 7.71
CA LEU A 504 26.30 11.66 8.61
C LEU A 504 27.54 11.30 7.78
N PHE A 505 28.66 11.98 8.03
CA PHE A 505 29.90 11.67 7.32
C PHE A 505 30.40 10.27 7.74
N GLY A 506 30.58 9.40 6.73
CA GLY A 506 30.58 7.94 6.89
C GLY A 506 31.71 7.32 7.70
N HIS A 507 32.77 8.06 8.04
CA HIS A 507 33.86 7.54 8.88
C HIS A 507 33.68 7.91 10.35
N GLU A 508 33.43 9.19 10.68
CA GLU A 508 33.38 9.66 12.06
C GLU A 508 32.14 9.17 12.82
N THR A 509 30.97 9.15 12.18
CA THR A 509 29.73 8.68 12.83
C THR A 509 29.74 7.17 13.01
N GLY A 510 30.22 6.44 12.00
CA GLY A 510 30.39 4.99 12.06
C GLY A 510 31.38 4.60 13.15
N GLU A 511 32.52 5.29 13.22
CA GLU A 511 33.53 5.06 14.26
C GLU A 511 33.03 5.42 15.66
N ALA A 512 32.31 6.55 15.82
CA ALA A 512 31.71 6.91 17.11
C ALA A 512 30.70 5.86 17.59
N ARG A 513 29.84 5.35 16.69
CA ARG A 513 28.92 4.25 16.97
C ARG A 513 29.69 2.99 17.39
N ASP A 514 30.69 2.60 16.63
CA ASP A 514 31.43 1.37 16.87
C ASP A 514 32.22 1.44 18.19
N ARG A 515 32.78 2.62 18.51
CA ARG A 515 33.43 2.91 19.82
C ARG A 515 32.43 2.84 20.98
N LEU A 516 31.22 3.38 20.82
CA LEU A 516 30.15 3.29 21.84
C LEU A 516 29.74 1.84 22.09
N LEU A 517 29.54 1.06 21.02
CA LEU A 517 29.19 -0.36 21.11
C LEU A 517 30.32 -1.18 21.74
N GLN A 518 31.57 -0.91 21.38
CA GLN A 518 32.73 -1.58 21.97
C GLN A 518 32.87 -1.25 23.44
N ALA A 519 32.69 0.02 23.84
CA ALA A 519 32.72 0.43 25.24
C ALA A 519 31.64 -0.28 26.06
N LEU A 520 30.42 -0.38 25.52
CA LEU A 520 29.33 -1.13 26.14
C LEU A 520 29.66 -2.62 26.26
N GLN A 521 30.18 -3.24 25.20
CA GLN A 521 30.55 -4.66 25.20
C GLN A 521 31.62 -4.94 26.25
N GLN A 522 32.67 -4.11 26.35
CA GLN A 522 33.72 -4.26 27.35
C GLN A 522 33.16 -4.30 28.78
N ALA A 523 32.16 -3.48 29.07
CA ALA A 523 31.55 -3.45 30.40
C ALA A 523 30.61 -4.60 30.68
N VAL A 524 29.74 -4.95 29.73
CA VAL A 524 28.73 -5.98 29.96
C VAL A 524 29.34 -7.38 29.90
N ALA A 525 30.45 -7.55 29.18
CA ALA A 525 31.20 -8.80 29.08
C ALA A 525 32.27 -8.99 30.17
N ASN A 526 32.56 -7.97 31.00
CA ASN A 526 33.51 -8.08 32.10
C ASN A 526 32.78 -8.10 33.47
N PRO A 527 32.74 -9.26 34.18
CA PRO A 527 32.08 -9.39 35.48
C PRO A 527 32.59 -8.47 36.58
N SER A 528 33.86 -8.11 36.51
CA SER A 528 34.55 -7.33 37.55
C SER A 528 34.73 -5.87 37.14
N ALA A 529 34.14 -5.44 36.03
CA ALA A 529 34.23 -4.06 35.60
C ALA A 529 33.49 -3.15 36.59
N ASP A 530 34.22 -2.19 37.16
CA ASP A 530 33.62 -1.09 37.92
C ASP A 530 32.65 -0.33 36.99
N LEU A 531 31.39 -0.16 37.44
CA LEU A 531 30.35 0.55 36.71
C LEU A 531 30.75 2.01 36.46
N ARG A 532 31.51 2.63 37.38
CA ARG A 532 31.85 4.05 37.32
C ARG A 532 32.71 4.41 36.09
N PRO A 533 33.90 3.81 35.85
CA PRO A 533 34.70 4.08 34.65
C PRO A 533 33.92 3.85 33.35
N LEU A 534 33.03 2.86 33.32
CA LEU A 534 32.17 2.62 32.16
C LEU A 534 31.23 3.79 31.92
N LEU A 535 30.43 4.17 32.93
CA LEU A 535 29.42 5.20 32.75
C LEU A 535 30.06 6.53 32.37
N ILE A 536 31.24 6.85 32.91
CA ILE A 536 32.02 8.04 32.51
C ILE A 536 32.42 7.95 31.03
N LYS A 537 32.99 6.82 30.60
CA LYS A 537 33.37 6.60 29.21
C LYS A 537 32.19 6.69 28.25
N LEU A 538 31.05 6.08 28.61
CA LEU A 538 29.83 6.14 27.80
C LEU A 538 29.23 7.55 27.78
N ALA A 539 29.26 8.27 28.89
CA ALA A 539 28.76 9.64 28.96
C ALA A 539 29.62 10.58 28.12
N ASP A 540 30.94 10.44 28.14
CA ASP A 540 31.85 11.24 27.32
C ASP A 540 31.62 11.01 25.81
N LEU A 541 31.68 9.75 25.37
CA LEU A 541 31.40 9.38 23.98
C LEU A 541 29.97 9.76 23.55
N GLY A 542 29.00 9.53 24.44
CA GLY A 542 27.60 9.83 24.23
C GLY A 542 27.34 11.33 24.14
N ALA A 543 28.03 12.16 24.92
CA ALA A 543 27.93 13.62 24.87
C ALA A 543 28.59 14.21 23.63
N LEU A 544 29.74 13.65 23.19
CA LEU A 544 30.36 14.02 21.92
C LEU A 544 29.40 13.76 20.76
N PHE A 545 28.81 12.56 20.71
CA PHE A 545 27.89 12.21 19.64
C PHE A 545 26.57 13.01 19.73
N HIS A 546 26.06 13.22 20.94
CA HIS A 546 24.85 14.00 21.16
C HIS A 546 25.03 15.48 20.74
N ARG A 547 26.19 16.10 21.00
CA ARG A 547 26.48 17.47 20.52
C ARG A 547 26.40 17.59 19.00
N HIS A 548 26.84 16.57 18.27
CA HIS A 548 26.73 16.55 16.81
C HIS A 548 25.25 16.53 16.37
N ILE A 549 24.41 15.73 17.04
CA ILE A 549 22.97 15.67 16.77
C ILE A 549 22.23 16.93 17.23
N LYS A 550 22.62 17.53 18.36
CA LYS A 550 21.98 18.74 18.91
C LYS A 550 22.30 19.99 18.11
N ALA A 551 23.48 20.07 17.50
CA ALA A 551 23.79 21.14 16.52
C ALA A 551 22.79 21.17 15.36
N ALA A 552 22.19 20.03 15.06
CA ALA A 552 21.17 19.84 14.03
C ALA A 552 19.72 20.05 14.51
N ALA A 553 19.50 20.14 15.82
CA ALA A 553 18.19 20.25 16.48
C ALA A 553 18.29 21.11 17.76
N PRO A 554 18.27 22.44 17.64
CA PRO A 554 18.48 23.34 18.78
C PRO A 554 17.40 23.19 19.87
N ASP A 555 16.17 22.83 19.50
CA ASP A 555 15.03 22.65 20.42
C ASP A 555 14.95 21.24 21.04
N TRP A 556 16.09 20.58 21.22
CA TRP A 556 16.15 19.25 21.83
C TRP A 556 15.57 19.26 23.28
N PRO A 557 14.63 18.35 23.63
CA PRO A 557 13.79 18.41 24.84
C PRO A 557 14.50 18.01 26.14
N GLY A 558 15.82 17.85 26.12
CA GLY A 558 16.55 17.32 27.27
C GLY A 558 16.63 15.78 27.28
N CYS A 559 17.05 15.23 28.42
CA CYS A 559 17.16 13.78 28.64
C CYS A 559 15.84 13.05 28.96
N GLY A 560 14.78 13.79 29.33
CA GLY A 560 13.51 13.24 29.79
C GLY A 560 12.43 13.11 28.70
N GLY A 561 12.75 13.44 27.45
CA GLY A 561 11.80 13.46 26.35
C GLY A 561 11.36 12.07 25.88
N ARG A 562 10.28 12.06 25.09
CA ARG A 562 9.80 10.91 24.33
C ARG A 562 10.29 11.02 22.89
N LEU A 563 11.07 10.03 22.44
CA LEU A 563 11.73 10.04 21.15
C LEU A 563 11.20 8.91 20.27
N GLN A 564 11.01 9.21 18.98
CA GLN A 564 10.77 8.20 17.96
C GLN A 564 12.02 8.05 17.09
N LEU A 565 12.55 6.84 16.99
CA LEU A 565 13.68 6.51 16.15
C LEU A 565 13.24 5.54 15.06
N VAL A 566 13.51 5.89 13.81
CA VAL A 566 13.21 5.09 12.62
C VAL A 566 14.51 4.83 11.87
N THR A 567 14.86 3.57 11.64
CA THR A 567 16.09 3.19 10.94
C THR A 567 15.81 2.36 9.68
N GLN A 568 16.54 2.60 8.57
CA GLN A 568 16.43 1.83 7.31
C GLN A 568 17.02 0.42 7.37
N SER A 569 17.79 0.13 8.41
CA SER A 569 18.25 -1.22 8.67
C SER A 569 18.20 -1.48 10.16
N ASP A 570 18.43 -2.73 10.52
CA ASP A 570 18.77 -3.12 11.88
C ASP A 570 20.18 -2.68 12.30
N ALA A 571 20.88 -1.87 11.49
CA ALA A 571 22.06 -1.15 11.95
C ALA A 571 21.67 -0.29 13.16
N PHE A 572 22.26 -0.62 14.29
CA PHE A 572 21.91 -0.01 15.55
C PHE A 572 22.38 1.44 15.62
N PHE A 573 21.43 2.35 15.75
CA PHE A 573 21.70 3.72 16.15
C PHE A 573 21.66 3.83 17.69
N PRO A 574 22.76 4.25 18.36
CA PRO A 574 22.94 4.17 19.83
C PRO A 574 22.26 5.32 20.60
N ILE A 575 20.98 5.59 20.32
CA ILE A 575 20.28 6.73 20.92
C ILE A 575 20.16 6.64 22.45
N GLU A 576 20.11 5.43 23.00
CA GLU A 576 20.04 5.17 24.44
C GLU A 576 21.28 5.69 25.19
N TYR A 577 22.43 5.78 24.51
CA TYR A 577 23.73 6.14 25.08
C TYR A 577 24.06 7.62 24.92
N LEU A 578 23.24 8.37 24.20
CA LEU A 578 23.41 9.82 24.14
C LEU A 578 23.24 10.39 25.54
N TYR A 579 24.15 11.28 25.90
CA TYR A 579 24.21 11.89 27.22
C TYR A 579 23.87 13.38 27.11
N ASP A 580 22.80 13.77 27.78
CA ASP A 580 22.30 15.14 27.87
C ASP A 580 22.35 15.63 29.32
N GLY A 581 23.58 15.72 29.81
CA GLY A 581 23.94 16.29 31.10
C GLY A 581 25.33 16.92 31.01
N VAL A 582 25.76 17.55 32.11
CA VAL A 582 27.15 18.02 32.23
C VAL A 582 28.06 16.80 32.33
N THR A 583 29.07 16.72 31.47
CA THR A 583 30.11 15.69 31.53
C THR A 583 31.10 15.99 32.63
N VAL A 584 31.69 14.95 33.22
CA VAL A 584 32.74 15.13 34.23
C VAL A 584 34.06 15.53 33.60
N GLU A 585 34.85 16.35 34.29
CA GLU A 585 36.18 16.77 33.79
C GLU A 585 37.26 15.69 34.00
N SER A 586 37.08 14.84 35.02
CA SER A 586 38.05 13.80 35.38
C SER A 586 37.49 12.40 35.11
N PRO A 587 38.29 11.48 34.54
CA PRO A 587 37.92 10.06 34.41
C PRO A 587 37.74 9.37 35.77
N ASP A 588 38.28 9.96 36.85
CA ASP A 588 38.19 9.43 38.21
C ASP A 588 37.02 10.00 39.01
N ALA A 589 36.22 10.89 38.42
CA ALA A 589 35.07 11.48 39.09
C ALA A 589 34.12 10.40 39.67
N PRO A 590 33.54 10.62 40.87
CA PRO A 590 32.60 9.67 41.44
C PRO A 590 31.25 9.71 40.69
N LEU A 591 30.48 8.63 40.82
CA LEU A 591 29.07 8.66 40.46
C LEU A 591 28.30 9.45 41.54
N CYS A 592 27.24 10.14 41.14
CA CYS A 592 26.35 10.85 42.06
C CYS A 592 25.89 9.92 43.20
N SER A 593 25.99 10.40 44.45
CA SER A 593 25.59 9.65 45.65
C SER A 593 24.08 9.42 45.72
N GLU A 594 23.29 10.35 45.18
CA GLU A 594 21.82 10.28 45.13
C GLU A 594 21.28 9.41 43.98
N ARG A 595 22.17 8.77 43.19
CA ARG A 595 21.76 8.06 41.97
C ARG A 595 20.74 6.96 42.23
N ALA A 596 20.90 6.17 43.29
CA ALA A 596 20.03 5.03 43.58
C ALA A 596 18.59 5.49 43.83
N HIS A 597 18.43 6.60 44.58
CA HIS A 597 17.13 7.21 44.82
C HIS A 597 16.51 7.75 43.51
N CYS A 598 17.26 8.53 42.72
CA CYS A 598 16.75 9.10 41.47
C CYS A 598 16.39 8.03 40.43
N LEU A 599 17.21 6.98 40.30
CA LEU A 599 16.94 5.86 39.40
C LEU A 599 15.66 5.12 39.80
N THR A 600 15.48 4.87 41.10
CA THR A 600 14.27 4.21 41.63
C THR A 600 13.03 5.08 41.45
N ALA A 601 13.12 6.38 41.74
CA ALA A 601 12.02 7.34 41.54
C ALA A 601 11.69 7.54 40.06
N GLY A 602 12.67 7.36 39.17
CA GLY A 602 12.54 7.56 37.73
C GLY A 602 12.70 9.01 37.28
N GLU A 603 13.04 9.90 38.19
CA GLU A 603 13.27 11.32 37.93
C GLU A 603 14.48 11.82 38.72
N ALA A 604 15.22 12.76 38.13
CA ALA A 604 16.30 13.42 38.83
C ALA A 604 15.74 14.46 39.82
N LYS A 605 16.39 14.62 40.97
CA LYS A 605 16.04 15.65 41.96
C LYS A 605 15.99 17.05 41.29
N PRO A 606 14.87 17.79 41.37
CA PRO A 606 14.79 19.15 40.87
C PRO A 606 15.85 20.05 41.50
N GLY A 607 16.54 20.86 40.68
CA GLY A 607 17.58 21.78 41.17
C GLY A 607 18.82 21.11 41.77
N CYS A 608 19.11 19.85 41.42
CA CYS A 608 20.28 19.13 41.94
C CYS A 608 21.59 19.85 41.57
N GLU A 609 22.27 20.43 42.57
CA GLU A 609 23.52 21.19 42.41
C GLU A 609 24.64 20.35 41.77
N TRP A 610 24.68 19.05 42.09
CA TRP A 610 25.64 18.09 41.55
C TRP A 610 25.51 17.86 40.05
N ARG A 611 24.31 18.01 39.48
CA ARG A 611 24.08 17.75 38.05
C ARG A 611 24.67 18.84 37.17
N GLY A 612 24.86 20.05 37.72
CA GLY A 612 25.44 21.19 37.04
C GLY A 612 26.94 21.40 37.29
N SER A 613 27.53 20.73 38.28
CA SER A 613 28.89 21.03 38.74
C SER A 613 30.01 20.42 37.89
N GLY A 614 29.73 19.32 37.16
CA GLY A 614 30.78 18.57 36.44
C GLY A 614 31.73 17.78 37.34
N GLU A 615 31.50 17.76 38.65
CA GLU A 615 32.32 17.03 39.63
C GLU A 615 31.91 15.57 39.78
N VAL A 616 30.64 15.25 39.50
CA VAL A 616 30.08 13.90 39.62
C VAL A 616 29.27 13.54 38.39
N LEU A 617 29.26 12.25 38.02
CA LEU A 617 28.44 11.78 36.92
C LEU A 617 27.02 11.42 37.39
N CYS A 618 26.01 12.00 36.74
CA CYS A 618 24.61 11.67 36.99
C CYS A 618 24.08 10.71 35.91
N PRO A 619 23.75 9.44 36.23
CA PRO A 619 23.24 8.47 35.25
C PRO A 619 21.91 8.89 34.61
N MET A 620 21.14 9.78 35.25
CA MET A 620 19.91 10.34 34.68
C MET A 620 20.16 11.23 33.45
N GLY A 621 21.42 11.58 33.11
CA GLY A 621 21.75 12.28 31.87
C GLY A 621 21.61 11.42 30.61
N PHE A 622 21.62 10.09 30.72
CA PHE A 622 21.44 9.22 29.55
C PHE A 622 19.99 9.22 29.05
N LEU A 623 19.79 9.37 27.74
CA LEU A 623 18.45 9.34 27.14
C LEU A 623 17.74 8.01 27.38
N GLY A 624 18.46 6.89 27.35
CA GLY A 624 17.90 5.57 27.59
C GLY A 624 17.45 5.32 29.03
N VAL A 625 17.84 6.18 29.98
CA VAL A 625 17.53 6.07 31.42
C VAL A 625 16.35 6.97 31.79
N SER A 626 16.38 8.22 31.34
CA SER A 626 15.37 9.23 31.69
C SER A 626 14.23 9.32 30.68
N GLY A 627 14.50 9.03 29.41
CA GLY A 627 13.53 9.15 28.32
C GLY A 627 12.81 7.83 27.98
N VAL A 628 11.87 7.94 27.04
CA VAL A 628 11.20 6.80 26.41
C VAL A 628 11.49 6.83 24.92
N ILE A 629 11.98 5.72 24.39
CA ILE A 629 12.41 5.60 23.00
C ILE A 629 11.53 4.56 22.30
N GLU A 630 10.79 5.01 21.30
CA GLU A 630 10.09 4.15 20.34
C GLU A 630 11.02 3.84 19.17
N ARG A 631 11.27 2.55 18.87
CA ARG A 631 12.20 2.14 17.81
C ARG A 631 11.50 1.36 16.71
N HIS A 632 11.56 1.90 15.49
CA HIS A 632 11.12 1.23 14.27
C HIS A 632 12.29 1.00 13.33
N THR A 633 12.21 -0.12 12.62
CA THR A 633 13.20 -0.54 11.63
C THR A 633 12.44 -0.94 10.38
N TRP A 634 12.85 -0.45 9.21
CA TRP A 634 12.39 -0.91 7.91
C TRP A 634 13.56 -1.43 7.10
N GLN A 635 13.32 -1.90 5.87
CA GLN A 635 14.37 -2.33 4.94
C GLN A 635 14.01 -1.96 3.52
N ALA A 636 14.99 -1.44 2.78
CA ALA A 636 14.80 -1.12 1.38
C ALA A 636 14.52 -2.38 0.54
N GLY A 637 13.60 -2.26 -0.41
CA GLY A 637 13.21 -3.34 -1.32
C GLY A 637 12.29 -4.40 -0.69
N LEU A 638 12.00 -4.34 0.60
CA LEU A 638 10.95 -5.13 1.23
C LEU A 638 9.71 -4.27 1.41
N GLU A 639 8.52 -4.83 1.17
CA GLU A 639 7.29 -4.09 1.43
C GLU A 639 7.19 -3.71 2.91
N PRO A 640 6.95 -2.42 3.23
CA PRO A 640 6.64 -1.99 4.57
C PRO A 640 5.48 -2.81 5.14
N ARG A 641 5.71 -3.43 6.30
CA ARG A 641 4.67 -4.24 6.93
C ARG A 641 3.62 -3.36 7.57
N GLN A 642 2.37 -3.70 7.29
CA GLN A 642 1.24 -3.28 8.10
C GLN A 642 0.91 -4.38 9.08
N TRP A 643 0.77 -4.00 10.34
CA TRP A 643 0.15 -4.89 11.30
C TRP A 643 -1.32 -5.05 10.94
N THR A 644 -1.75 -6.29 10.77
CA THR A 644 -3.16 -6.62 10.51
C THR A 644 -4.04 -6.00 11.60
N ARG A 645 -5.15 -5.38 11.19
CA ARG A 645 -6.18 -4.75 12.04
C ARG A 645 -6.72 -5.76 13.06
N HIS A 646 -6.02 -5.93 14.18
CA HIS A 646 -6.54 -6.63 15.34
C HIS A 646 -7.42 -5.64 16.13
N PRO A 647 -8.62 -6.03 16.58
CA PRO A 647 -9.45 -5.15 17.39
C PRO A 647 -8.76 -4.84 18.73
N ARG A 648 -8.55 -3.55 19.00
CA ARG A 648 -8.31 -2.90 20.30
C ARG A 648 -7.19 -3.52 21.17
N GLN A 649 -5.93 -3.14 20.93
CA GLN A 649 -4.78 -3.54 21.77
C GLN A 649 -4.54 -2.68 22.99
N ARG A 650 -5.37 -3.00 23.97
CA ARG A 650 -4.91 -3.23 25.32
C ARG A 650 -4.57 -4.71 25.45
N ILE A 651 -3.35 -5.03 25.89
CA ILE A 651 -3.00 -6.42 26.26
C ILE A 651 -3.33 -6.57 27.75
N ASP A 652 -4.41 -7.29 28.03
CA ASP A 652 -4.89 -7.60 29.38
C ASP A 652 -4.37 -8.93 29.92
N ASP A 653 -3.65 -9.70 29.10
CA ASP A 653 -3.10 -11.00 29.47
C ASP A 653 -1.76 -11.35 28.79
N LEU A 654 -0.70 -11.42 29.60
CA LEU A 654 0.62 -11.97 29.24
C LEU A 654 0.98 -13.20 30.09
N SER A 655 -0.02 -13.91 30.63
CA SER A 655 0.20 -15.07 31.51
C SER A 655 0.53 -16.38 30.78
N ARG A 656 0.15 -16.51 29.50
CA ARG A 656 0.49 -17.68 28.67
C ARG A 656 1.90 -17.50 28.10
N ILE A 657 2.90 -17.92 28.86
CA ILE A 657 4.31 -17.75 28.52
C ILE A 657 4.87 -19.04 27.91
N ALA A 658 5.42 -18.96 26.69
CA ALA A 658 6.27 -20.00 26.15
C ALA A 658 7.74 -19.67 26.46
N PHE A 659 8.42 -20.53 27.22
CA PHE A 659 9.77 -20.28 27.72
C PHE A 659 10.78 -21.25 27.11
N THR A 660 11.86 -20.71 26.56
CA THR A 660 13.00 -21.48 26.08
C THR A 660 14.31 -20.83 26.53
N ALA A 661 15.31 -21.65 26.84
CA ALA A 661 16.60 -21.18 27.32
C ALA A 661 17.74 -22.13 26.94
N SER A 662 18.87 -21.56 26.50
CA SER A 662 20.13 -22.31 26.30
C SER A 662 20.77 -22.68 27.64
N ASP A 663 21.29 -23.90 27.76
CA ASP A 663 22.06 -24.36 28.93
C ASP A 663 23.29 -23.48 29.21
N GLN A 664 23.80 -22.78 28.19
CA GLN A 664 24.90 -21.82 28.33
C GLN A 664 24.56 -20.69 29.31
N ALA A 665 23.28 -20.34 29.46
CA ALA A 665 22.84 -19.28 30.36
C ALA A 665 23.14 -19.62 31.84
N ASP A 666 23.17 -20.90 32.21
CA ASP A 666 23.49 -21.38 33.55
C ASP A 666 24.98 -21.73 33.75
N ARG A 667 25.85 -21.52 32.75
CA ARG A 667 27.29 -21.84 32.88
C ARG A 667 28.07 -20.70 33.53
N PHE A 668 27.84 -20.50 34.82
CA PHE A 668 28.59 -19.55 35.66
C PHE A 668 28.62 -20.03 37.13
N ARG A 669 29.61 -19.58 37.91
CA ARG A 669 29.69 -19.88 39.35
C ARG A 669 28.91 -18.83 40.15
N ASP A 670 28.33 -19.22 41.28
CA ASP A 670 27.56 -18.30 42.13
C ASP A 670 28.40 -17.11 42.61
N ALA A 671 29.69 -17.34 42.87
CA ALA A 671 30.65 -16.30 43.22
C ALA A 671 30.83 -15.24 42.12
N ASP A 672 30.57 -15.57 40.85
CA ASP A 672 30.66 -14.63 39.72
C ASP A 672 29.47 -13.65 39.68
N VAL A 673 28.45 -13.83 40.54
CA VAL A 673 27.23 -13.01 40.60
C VAL A 673 27.20 -12.07 41.80
N HIS A 674 27.98 -12.34 42.85
CA HIS A 674 28.02 -11.54 44.07
C HIS A 674 28.34 -10.05 43.75
N PRO A 675 27.64 -9.08 44.35
CA PRO A 675 26.65 -9.18 45.45
C PRO A 675 25.20 -9.43 45.00
N HIS A 676 24.96 -9.67 43.71
CA HIS A 676 23.61 -9.79 43.17
C HIS A 676 23.01 -11.18 43.34
N GLU A 677 21.69 -11.25 43.18
CA GLU A 677 20.94 -12.51 43.21
C GLU A 677 21.37 -13.47 42.08
N VAL A 678 21.60 -14.74 42.43
CA VAL A 678 21.84 -15.82 41.49
C VAL A 678 20.51 -16.28 40.86
N VAL A 679 20.31 -15.97 39.58
CA VAL A 679 19.12 -16.40 38.83
C VAL A 679 19.51 -17.49 37.82
N ARG A 680 18.97 -18.69 38.01
CA ARG A 680 19.13 -19.85 37.10
C ARG A 680 17.88 -20.05 36.25
N ILE A 681 17.96 -20.90 35.24
CA ILE A 681 16.79 -21.31 34.44
C ILE A 681 15.66 -21.83 35.33
N ALA A 682 15.98 -22.65 36.34
CA ALA A 682 15.00 -23.17 37.30
C ALA A 682 14.33 -22.05 38.14
N THR A 683 15.06 -20.96 38.42
CA THR A 683 14.50 -19.78 39.08
C THR A 683 13.45 -19.10 38.21
N ILE A 684 13.68 -19.02 36.89
CA ILE A 684 12.72 -18.47 35.92
C ILE A 684 11.46 -19.35 35.85
N GLU A 685 11.64 -20.67 35.74
CA GLU A 685 10.53 -21.63 35.72
C GLU A 685 9.65 -21.49 36.96
N SER A 686 10.27 -21.41 38.15
CA SER A 686 9.54 -21.26 39.41
C SER A 686 8.84 -19.91 39.54
N ALA A 687 9.50 -18.80 39.18
CA ALA A 687 8.94 -17.45 39.32
C ALA A 687 7.76 -17.19 38.36
N LEU A 688 7.84 -17.78 37.16
CA LEU A 688 6.85 -17.58 36.12
C LEU A 688 5.78 -18.68 36.06
N GLY A 689 5.98 -19.80 36.76
CA GLY A 689 5.07 -20.95 36.74
C GLY A 689 5.09 -21.67 35.40
N VAL A 690 6.24 -21.71 34.72
CA VAL A 690 6.40 -22.27 33.37
C VAL A 690 7.43 -23.39 33.34
N LYS A 691 7.42 -24.18 32.27
CA LYS A 691 8.45 -25.17 31.99
C LYS A 691 9.24 -24.76 30.76
N ARG A 692 10.56 -24.95 30.84
CA ARG A 692 11.47 -24.73 29.72
C ARG A 692 11.20 -25.75 28.63
N ILE A 693 11.04 -25.26 27.42
CA ILE A 693 11.03 -26.06 26.19
C ILE A 693 12.45 -26.04 25.62
N SER A 694 13.09 -27.21 25.57
CA SER A 694 14.54 -27.32 25.31
C SER A 694 14.92 -27.61 23.85
N ASP A 695 13.94 -27.79 22.96
CA ASP A 695 14.17 -28.08 21.54
C ASP A 695 13.13 -27.37 20.65
N TRP A 696 13.52 -27.08 19.41
CA TRP A 696 12.69 -26.35 18.46
C TRP A 696 11.51 -27.17 17.90
N GLY A 697 11.57 -28.51 18.00
CA GLY A 697 10.46 -29.40 17.64
C GLY A 697 9.28 -29.18 18.58
N SER A 698 9.51 -29.46 19.87
CA SER A 698 8.57 -29.23 20.96
C SER A 698 8.14 -27.77 21.07
N TRP A 699 9.03 -26.82 20.75
CA TRP A 699 8.67 -25.40 20.68
C TRP A 699 7.56 -25.14 19.68
N LYS A 700 7.71 -25.60 18.42
CA LYS A 700 6.67 -25.40 17.39
C LYS A 700 5.34 -26.02 17.82
N ASP A 701 5.39 -27.23 18.37
CA ASP A 701 4.20 -27.93 18.85
C ASP A 701 3.53 -27.11 19.96
N HIS A 702 4.31 -26.56 20.89
CA HIS A 702 3.78 -25.71 21.94
C HIS A 702 3.18 -24.41 21.40
N ILE A 703 3.84 -23.73 20.45
CA ILE A 703 3.30 -22.52 19.81
C ILE A 703 1.94 -22.81 19.16
N GLN A 704 1.81 -23.95 18.47
CA GLN A 704 0.59 -24.33 17.77
C GLN A 704 -0.57 -24.68 18.72
N HIS A 705 -0.29 -25.37 19.83
CA HIS A 705 -1.34 -25.88 20.73
C HIS A 705 -1.69 -24.91 21.87
N ALA A 706 -0.71 -24.17 22.39
CA ALA A 706 -0.88 -23.33 23.58
C ALA A 706 -1.18 -21.85 23.27
N SER A 707 -0.92 -21.39 22.03
CA SER A 707 -1.13 -20.00 21.60
C SER A 707 -0.66 -18.96 22.64
N PRO A 708 0.65 -18.94 22.95
CA PRO A 708 1.20 -18.07 23.98
C PRO A 708 0.99 -16.59 23.68
N SER A 709 0.82 -15.79 24.72
CA SER A 709 0.75 -14.32 24.63
C SER A 709 2.08 -13.63 24.93
N LEU A 710 3.06 -14.35 25.50
CA LEU A 710 4.44 -13.90 25.68
C LEU A 710 5.42 -15.01 25.28
N LEU A 711 6.40 -14.71 24.44
CA LEU A 711 7.54 -15.61 24.21
C LEU A 711 8.73 -15.11 25.04
N LEU A 712 9.29 -15.98 25.87
CA LEU A 712 10.49 -15.72 26.65
C LEU A 712 11.61 -16.60 26.14
N MET A 713 12.64 -15.98 25.55
CA MET A 713 13.72 -16.66 24.87
C MET A 713 15.07 -16.20 25.45
N VAL A 714 15.73 -17.08 26.21
CA VAL A 714 17.11 -16.85 26.67
C VAL A 714 18.06 -17.63 25.77
N VAL A 715 18.52 -17.00 24.70
CA VAL A 715 19.14 -17.71 23.57
C VAL A 715 20.63 -17.43 23.46
N HIS A 716 21.36 -18.40 22.89
CA HIS A 716 22.70 -18.17 22.40
C HIS A 716 22.66 -18.01 20.88
N LEU A 717 23.33 -16.99 20.35
CA LEU A 717 23.43 -16.71 18.93
C LEU A 717 24.86 -16.95 18.48
N SER A 718 25.04 -17.80 17.47
CA SER A 718 26.33 -18.04 16.81
C SER A 718 26.12 -18.41 15.35
N GLU A 719 26.91 -17.87 14.43
CA GLU A 719 26.89 -18.21 12.99
C GLU A 719 25.48 -18.14 12.36
N SER A 720 24.70 -17.10 12.67
CA SER A 720 23.29 -16.97 12.24
C SER A 720 22.34 -18.10 12.69
N LYS A 721 22.68 -18.78 13.79
CA LYS A 721 21.84 -19.81 14.42
C LYS A 721 21.41 -19.39 15.82
N VAL A 722 20.17 -19.72 16.17
CA VAL A 722 19.60 -19.57 17.51
C VAL A 722 19.66 -20.91 18.21
N HIS A 723 20.34 -20.95 19.36
CA HIS A 723 20.52 -22.15 20.14
C HIS A 723 19.62 -22.16 21.38
N THR A 724 19.03 -23.32 21.66
CA THR A 724 18.29 -23.59 22.90
C THR A 724 18.66 -24.94 23.53
N GLY A 725 18.32 -25.13 24.80
CA GLY A 725 18.63 -26.33 25.58
C GLY A 725 20.12 -26.67 25.54
N ALA A 726 20.41 -27.95 25.33
CA ALA A 726 21.77 -28.49 25.21
C ALA A 726 22.49 -28.14 23.89
N GLY A 727 21.87 -27.31 23.03
CA GLY A 727 22.48 -26.82 21.79
C GLY A 727 21.67 -27.11 20.53
N ASP A 728 20.36 -27.38 20.64
CA ASP A 728 19.48 -27.52 19.48
C ASP A 728 19.42 -26.21 18.68
N GLN A 729 19.51 -26.31 17.35
CA GLN A 729 19.85 -25.19 16.48
C GLN A 729 18.72 -24.86 15.52
N LEU A 730 18.36 -23.58 15.44
CA LEU A 730 17.48 -23.05 14.42
C LEU A 730 18.22 -21.99 13.62
N MET A 731 18.31 -22.19 12.30
CA MET A 731 18.78 -21.14 11.40
C MET A 731 17.87 -19.92 11.51
N LEU A 732 18.44 -18.72 11.65
CA LEU A 732 17.67 -17.47 11.72
C LEU A 732 16.73 -17.31 10.51
N SER A 733 17.18 -17.71 9.31
CA SER A 733 16.37 -17.73 8.09
C SER A 733 15.20 -18.74 8.12
N GLY A 734 15.31 -19.79 8.94
CA GLY A 734 14.25 -20.78 9.14
C GLY A 734 13.20 -20.37 10.18
N MET A 735 13.46 -19.30 10.95
CA MET A 735 12.51 -18.76 11.91
C MET A 735 11.34 -18.09 11.17
N GLY A 736 10.12 -18.40 11.60
CA GLY A 736 8.92 -18.11 10.84
C GLY A 736 7.68 -18.13 11.73
N VAL A 737 6.49 -17.93 11.16
CA VAL A 737 5.21 -17.90 11.88
C VAL A 737 5.02 -19.13 12.79
N LYS A 738 5.45 -20.32 12.37
CA LYS A 738 5.40 -21.55 13.20
C LYS A 738 6.20 -21.51 14.50
N HIS A 739 7.16 -20.59 14.61
CA HIS A 739 7.99 -20.40 15.80
C HIS A 739 7.53 -19.21 16.66
N VAL A 740 6.67 -18.34 16.11
CA VAL A 740 6.22 -17.11 16.78
C VAL A 740 4.75 -17.17 17.17
N GLY A 741 3.91 -17.81 16.35
CA GLY A 741 2.48 -17.90 16.54
C GLY A 741 1.82 -16.52 16.46
N ARG A 742 1.03 -16.19 17.48
CA ARG A 742 0.28 -14.92 17.61
C ARG A 742 0.75 -14.09 18.80
N ALA A 743 1.92 -14.37 19.36
CA ALA A 743 2.40 -13.67 20.54
C ALA A 743 2.69 -12.18 20.22
N PRO A 744 2.01 -11.22 20.88
CA PRO A 744 2.24 -9.80 20.63
C PRO A 744 3.58 -9.30 21.19
N VAL A 745 4.11 -9.95 22.23
CA VAL A 745 5.33 -9.53 22.93
C VAL A 745 6.33 -10.69 22.97
N VAL A 746 7.60 -10.37 22.67
CA VAL A 746 8.72 -11.29 22.80
C VAL A 746 9.84 -10.66 23.60
N VAL A 747 10.33 -11.38 24.59
CA VAL A 747 11.57 -11.06 25.32
C VAL A 747 12.63 -12.03 24.83
N ALA A 748 13.57 -11.54 24.01
CA ALA A 748 14.63 -12.31 23.40
C ALA A 748 16.00 -11.84 23.90
N ILE A 749 16.46 -12.42 25.00
CA ILE A 749 17.69 -12.02 25.69
C ILE A 749 18.80 -13.01 25.34
N GLY A 750 19.80 -12.53 24.61
CA GLY A 750 20.96 -13.31 24.20
C GLY A 750 22.08 -12.42 23.68
N CYS A 751 23.28 -12.98 23.54
CA CYS A 751 24.45 -12.25 23.04
C CYS A 751 24.15 -11.55 21.72
N SER A 752 24.23 -10.21 21.70
CA SER A 752 23.99 -9.38 20.51
C SER A 752 22.66 -9.69 19.81
N SER A 753 21.65 -10.13 20.58
CA SER A 753 20.32 -10.46 20.04
C SER A 753 19.64 -9.30 19.33
N GLY A 754 19.96 -8.07 19.71
CA GLY A 754 19.47 -6.85 19.07
C GLY A 754 20.26 -6.40 17.83
N LEU A 755 21.36 -7.06 17.47
CA LEU A 755 22.20 -6.73 16.33
C LEU A 755 22.14 -7.83 15.25
N GLY A 756 22.23 -7.44 13.98
CA GLY A 756 22.37 -8.33 12.84
C GLY A 756 23.75 -8.16 12.18
N GLU A 757 24.38 -9.27 11.79
CA GLU A 757 25.64 -9.24 11.01
C GLU A 757 25.39 -8.90 9.53
N ILE A 758 24.17 -9.17 9.06
CA ILE A 758 23.70 -8.89 7.70
C ILE A 758 22.41 -8.09 7.76
N LEU A 759 22.11 -7.35 6.70
CA LEU A 759 20.89 -6.56 6.58
C LEU A 759 19.66 -7.42 6.84
N GLY A 760 18.91 -7.07 7.89
CA GLY A 760 17.70 -7.78 8.26
C GLY A 760 17.90 -9.16 8.87
N GLY A 761 19.11 -9.44 9.34
CA GLY A 761 19.48 -10.66 10.04
C GLY A 761 19.30 -10.57 11.56
N SER A 762 18.99 -9.40 12.13
CA SER A 762 18.75 -9.29 13.58
C SER A 762 17.50 -10.06 14.01
N LEU A 763 17.56 -10.64 15.20
CA LEU A 763 16.45 -11.40 15.76
C LEU A 763 15.17 -10.55 15.93
N PRO A 764 15.22 -9.28 16.40
CA PRO A 764 14.07 -8.38 16.39
C PRO A 764 13.45 -8.18 15.01
N ALA A 765 14.26 -7.96 13.96
CA ALA A 765 13.73 -7.80 12.61
C ALA A 765 13.01 -9.07 12.15
N ILE A 766 13.59 -10.25 12.38
CA ILE A 766 12.99 -11.54 12.03
C ILE A 766 11.69 -11.80 12.79
N LEU A 767 11.66 -11.53 14.10
CA LEU A 767 10.47 -11.72 14.94
C LEU A 767 9.35 -10.74 14.56
N LYS A 768 9.65 -9.46 14.33
CA LYS A 768 8.66 -8.47 13.85
C LYS A 768 8.13 -8.82 12.46
N ARG A 769 8.98 -9.33 11.57
CA ARG A 769 8.58 -9.95 10.28
C ARG A 769 7.77 -11.24 10.45
N ASN A 770 7.51 -11.71 11.65
CA ASN A 770 6.63 -12.85 11.89
C ASN A 770 5.41 -12.48 12.77
N GLY A 771 5.11 -11.18 12.90
CA GLY A 771 3.87 -10.69 13.50
C GLY A 771 4.00 -10.18 14.94
N VAL A 772 5.20 -10.18 15.52
CA VAL A 772 5.42 -9.62 16.85
C VAL A 772 5.29 -8.10 16.83
N SER A 773 4.57 -7.56 17.80
CA SER A 773 4.36 -6.11 17.96
C SER A 773 5.53 -5.44 18.68
N VAL A 774 6.00 -6.05 19.77
CA VAL A 774 7.19 -5.60 20.52
C VAL A 774 8.16 -6.73 20.78
N VAL A 775 9.44 -6.50 20.43
CA VAL A 775 10.56 -7.36 20.78
C VAL A 775 11.49 -6.62 21.72
N ILE A 776 11.78 -7.19 22.88
CA ILE A 776 12.79 -6.67 23.81
C ILE A 776 14.03 -7.54 23.71
N ALA A 777 15.17 -6.94 23.38
CA ALA A 777 16.42 -7.64 23.11
C ALA A 777 17.62 -6.92 23.72
N ALA A 778 18.80 -7.55 23.64
CA ALA A 778 20.04 -7.00 24.15
C ALA A 778 21.01 -6.61 23.03
N MET A 779 21.56 -5.40 23.11
CA MET A 779 22.40 -4.82 22.04
C MET A 779 23.86 -5.28 22.06
N THR A 780 24.28 -6.02 23.10
CA THR A 780 25.65 -6.48 23.24
C THR A 780 25.71 -7.90 23.78
N GLN A 781 26.91 -8.46 23.90
CA GLN A 781 27.14 -9.75 24.52
C GLN A 781 26.69 -9.73 25.98
N LEU A 782 25.86 -10.70 26.36
CA LEU A 782 25.36 -10.86 27.71
C LEU A 782 25.92 -12.13 28.32
N LEU A 783 26.43 -12.01 29.53
CA LEU A 783 26.83 -13.16 30.32
C LEU A 783 25.57 -13.83 30.89
N GLY A 784 25.54 -15.17 30.88
CA GLY A 784 24.37 -15.98 31.24
C GLY A 784 23.72 -15.58 32.57
N ARG A 785 24.54 -15.28 33.59
CA ARG A 785 24.09 -14.82 34.92
C ARG A 785 23.21 -13.58 34.90
N HIS A 786 23.43 -12.67 33.96
CA HIS A 786 22.64 -11.44 33.86
C HIS A 786 21.47 -11.61 32.87
N ALA A 787 21.64 -12.44 31.85
CA ALA A 787 20.59 -12.76 30.89
C ALA A 787 19.37 -13.40 31.58
N ASN A 788 19.59 -14.37 32.47
CA ASN A 788 18.51 -15.02 33.22
C ASN A 788 17.72 -14.04 34.10
N ARG A 789 18.44 -13.17 34.84
CA ARG A 789 17.82 -12.17 35.70
C ARG A 789 16.96 -11.20 34.91
N VAL A 790 17.49 -10.62 33.83
CA VAL A 790 16.74 -9.69 32.98
C VAL A 790 15.53 -10.34 32.32
N ALA A 791 15.68 -11.58 31.83
CA ALA A 791 14.59 -12.34 31.25
C ALA A 791 13.44 -12.55 32.26
N ARG A 792 13.76 -12.95 33.50
CA ARG A 792 12.79 -13.08 34.58
C ARG A 792 12.12 -11.76 34.90
N ASP A 793 12.90 -10.72 35.18
CA ASP A 793 12.39 -9.43 35.68
C ASP A 793 11.52 -8.73 34.61
N LEU A 794 11.90 -8.82 33.33
CA LEU A 794 11.06 -8.36 32.21
C LEU A 794 9.73 -9.11 32.14
N ALA A 795 9.79 -10.45 32.11
CA ALA A 795 8.60 -11.26 31.96
C ALA A 795 7.62 -11.05 33.12
N ASP A 796 8.14 -10.96 34.34
CA ASP A 796 7.32 -10.69 35.53
C ASP A 796 6.69 -9.30 35.48
N HIS A 797 7.47 -8.24 35.21
CA HIS A 797 6.93 -6.88 35.10
C HIS A 797 5.87 -6.74 34.01
N LEU A 798 6.10 -7.34 32.83
CA LEU A 798 5.14 -7.31 31.72
C LEU A 798 3.86 -8.06 32.08
N ARG A 799 3.98 -9.28 32.65
CA ARG A 799 2.84 -10.09 33.10
C ARG A 799 2.00 -9.34 34.13
N ASN A 800 2.66 -8.79 35.16
CA ASN A 800 1.98 -8.11 36.25
C ASN A 800 1.32 -6.81 35.76
N ALA A 801 1.97 -6.06 34.88
CA ALA A 801 1.38 -4.87 34.26
C ALA A 801 0.17 -5.20 33.39
N ALA A 802 0.19 -6.31 32.64
CA ALA A 802 -0.96 -6.75 31.84
C ALA A 802 -2.18 -7.10 32.70
N GLN A 803 -1.96 -7.65 33.90
CA GLN A 803 -3.02 -8.07 34.81
C GLN A 803 -3.53 -6.96 35.76
N ALA A 804 -2.79 -5.85 35.88
CA ALA A 804 -3.12 -4.76 36.78
C ALA A 804 -4.42 -4.03 36.37
N PRO A 805 -5.18 -3.45 37.31
CA PRO A 805 -6.42 -2.70 37.03
C PRO A 805 -6.18 -1.31 36.40
N GLY A 806 -4.93 -0.93 36.14
CA GLY A 806 -4.52 0.35 35.55
C GLY A 806 -3.77 0.16 34.24
N SER A 807 -3.57 1.25 33.49
CA SER A 807 -2.88 1.21 32.20
C SER A 807 -1.39 1.51 32.37
N SER A 808 -0.54 0.63 31.87
CA SER A 808 0.92 0.84 31.76
C SER A 808 1.35 0.74 30.30
N TYR A 809 2.44 1.41 29.94
CA TYR A 809 2.99 1.35 28.58
C TYR A 809 4.27 0.51 28.56
N VAL A 810 4.47 -0.29 27.52
CA VAL A 810 5.67 -1.13 27.41
C VAL A 810 6.96 -0.30 27.45
N GLY A 811 7.00 0.86 26.79
CA GLY A 811 8.15 1.77 26.84
C GLY A 811 8.49 2.22 28.27
N ASP A 812 7.47 2.55 29.08
CA ASP A 812 7.64 3.00 30.45
C ASP A 812 8.17 1.86 31.35
N ILE A 813 7.74 0.61 31.10
CA ILE A 813 8.21 -0.59 31.82
C ILE A 813 9.67 -0.88 31.51
N VAL A 814 10.07 -0.80 30.24
CA VAL A 814 11.45 -1.03 29.83
C VAL A 814 12.36 0.04 30.44
N SER A 815 12.01 1.32 30.35
CA SER A 815 12.80 2.39 30.99
C SER A 815 12.90 2.21 32.51
N ARG A 816 11.84 1.77 33.19
CA ARG A 816 11.87 1.45 34.63
C ARG A 816 12.84 0.32 34.94
N LEU A 817 12.81 -0.77 34.17
CA LEU A 817 13.75 -1.87 34.37
C LEU A 817 15.20 -1.43 34.18
N ARG A 818 15.50 -0.64 33.15
CA ARG A 818 16.85 -0.12 32.92
C ARG A 818 17.37 0.64 34.15
N ARG A 819 16.52 1.50 34.72
CA ARG A 819 16.86 2.25 35.94
C ARG A 819 17.06 1.35 37.15
N GLN A 820 16.20 0.35 37.34
CA GLN A 820 16.35 -0.62 38.43
C GLN A 820 17.67 -1.39 38.33
N LEU A 821 18.02 -1.88 37.13
CA LEU A 821 19.30 -2.56 36.91
C LEU A 821 20.49 -1.64 37.23
N LEU A 822 20.44 -0.37 36.80
CA LEU A 822 21.49 0.60 37.13
C LEU A 822 21.53 0.97 38.62
N ALA A 823 20.39 0.99 39.31
CA ALA A 823 20.32 1.24 40.75
C ALA A 823 20.97 0.09 41.53
N ASP A 824 20.89 -1.13 40.99
CA ASP A 824 21.57 -2.32 41.49
C ASP A 824 23.01 -2.44 40.99
N ASP A 825 23.62 -1.34 40.51
CA ASP A 825 24.97 -1.27 39.94
C ASP A 825 25.24 -2.25 38.76
N LEU A 826 24.20 -2.65 38.01
CA LEU A 826 24.31 -3.48 36.80
C LEU A 826 24.30 -2.62 35.53
N ALA A 827 25.44 -2.56 34.84
CA ALA A 827 25.59 -1.90 33.53
C ALA A 827 24.61 -2.40 32.45
N LEU A 828 24.07 -3.60 32.62
CA LEU A 828 23.10 -4.22 31.72
C LEU A 828 21.84 -3.37 31.49
N GLY A 829 21.48 -2.48 32.42
CA GLY A 829 20.40 -1.52 32.19
C GLY A 829 20.56 -0.70 30.91
N LEU A 830 21.78 -0.46 30.43
CA LEU A 830 22.02 0.24 29.18
C LEU A 830 21.94 -0.66 27.94
N ALA A 831 22.08 -1.98 28.07
CA ALA A 831 22.11 -2.89 26.93
C ALA A 831 20.72 -3.41 26.49
N VAL A 832 19.68 -3.26 27.32
CA VAL A 832 18.33 -3.74 27.01
C VAL A 832 17.56 -2.72 26.17
N VAL A 833 17.01 -3.11 25.01
CA VAL A 833 16.29 -2.23 24.08
C VAL A 833 14.98 -2.87 23.63
N ALA A 834 13.95 -2.05 23.43
CA ALA A 834 12.68 -2.45 22.85
C ALA A 834 12.57 -2.00 21.39
N PHE A 835 12.07 -2.90 20.53
CA PHE A 835 11.79 -2.67 19.12
C PHE A 835 10.28 -2.81 18.89
N GLY A 836 9.65 -1.83 18.26
CA GLY A 836 8.20 -1.78 18.12
C GLY A 836 7.59 -0.54 18.76
N ASP A 837 6.27 -0.58 18.94
CA ASP A 837 5.48 0.54 19.46
C ASP A 837 5.67 0.68 20.99
N ALA A 838 6.15 1.84 21.45
CA ALA A 838 6.39 2.07 22.87
C ALA A 838 5.08 2.27 23.67
N ASP A 839 3.99 2.56 22.97
CA ASP A 839 2.68 2.88 23.54
C ASP A 839 1.76 1.67 23.66
N ILE A 840 2.22 0.43 23.42
CA ILE A 840 1.39 -0.76 23.71
C ILE A 840 0.94 -0.70 25.17
N VAL A 841 -0.38 -0.64 25.37
CA VAL A 841 -1.00 -0.56 26.69
C VAL A 841 -1.15 -1.96 27.27
N LEU A 842 -0.64 -2.13 28.48
CA LEU A 842 -0.83 -3.29 29.35
C LEU A 842 -1.81 -2.92 30.47
N GLY A 843 -2.71 -3.85 30.82
CA GLY A 843 -3.59 -3.73 31.99
C GLY A 843 -5.06 -3.94 31.65
N ARG A 844 -5.88 -4.34 32.63
CA ARG A 844 -7.32 -4.56 32.46
C ARG A 844 -8.07 -3.24 32.33
N GLN A 845 -9.09 -3.20 31.48
CA GLN A 845 -9.96 -2.03 31.35
C GLN A 845 -10.76 -1.89 32.65
N SER A 846 -10.71 -0.72 33.29
CA SER A 846 -11.58 -0.43 34.43
C SER A 846 -13.02 -0.43 33.90
N VAL A 847 -13.88 -1.28 34.47
CA VAL A 847 -15.30 -1.40 34.11
C VAL A 847 -16.07 -0.16 34.51
#